data_AF-A0A959VGI7-F1
#
_entry.id   AF-A0A959VGI7-F1
#
_cell.length_a   1.000
_cell.length_b   1.000
_cell.length_c   1.000
_cell.angle_alpha   90.00
_cell.angle_beta   90.00
_cell.angle_gamma   90.00
#
_symmetry.space_group_name_H-M   'P 1'
#
loop_
_entity.id
_entity.type
_entity.pdbx_description
1 polymer ?
#
loop_
_entity_poly.entity_id
_entity_poly.type
_entity_poly.pdbx_seq_one_letter_code
_entity_poly.pdbx_strand_id
1 'polypeptide(L)'
;MRVLTFGITLSLAMSALAGHDLLSRAESIDSALKKWSAATGTEYTATGYLKNEPLIANVTDMEEDRFRDLLAKVTGGTWSNSGSGWALAPNKANTNTFRQEKLNDYASRIAANIKENLAKTNSDDWSEAGIRQKVEAQRKQIQDLADQLNMPGAAGDVEVFMGGAGGASTAQPLLQEFLRRISPNRLAQIEAGQRVVFSSQPTRLQSAFGFDMSAALGLTNARINQVAKIAASYTPLEAKVRIGGALDLSGVAKPVSHFLVSVYRFPGGEGFSVSVTGYDRSGKNVAQAAGSIIPKRREIKSLWEESNFEISPLSAEIIKSLRYGQSTDGGREVNEMAFRMRVEDEDINVRLGSPAQLPLVSEVAQRALAQPAQIEPLSTFVSETLIAAARVSKKDLVAIPTDDLFTNLGQLINQAQPSTEVLKEACEKADVVAVEDGNALLFRAMDTEREANSRVSRSWLQTQMQVAQSGYLRLVNRIQFAEQMAREGKSGMSFEFLRMFAPTEASGLLQIPPAHRDLLRLYGHANVNLDQMPEGKASRAMNQMTSADQQILWQMLLNRPSGPMIMGEGMAISMTTGGPGEQNQPKLTDYQRESTVFYANASLQTIGVEFQQNAKQLLYARLGNSKGGEFMSPKAIGVAQGMSSQMANQNINLPVYDRFQLAEGRTINIKLITPQGQGDETDQVDAWVVPGTALMAANQLPPAITAAIAAGQEAAKRMQFGTLGGGGNVPPPVR
;
A
#
# COMPACT_ATOMS: atom_id res chain seq x y z
N MET A 1 -28.87 -51.29 -46.87
CA MET A 1 -28.40 -49.89 -46.70
C MET A 1 -28.95 -49.18 -45.45
N ARG A 2 -30.01 -49.65 -44.77
CA ARG A 2 -30.55 -49.01 -43.54
C ARG A 2 -29.90 -49.40 -42.20
N VAL A 3 -29.00 -50.41 -42.19
CA VAL A 3 -28.36 -50.91 -40.95
C VAL A 3 -27.04 -50.18 -40.62
N LEU A 4 -26.37 -49.60 -41.63
CA LEU A 4 -25.12 -48.84 -41.43
C LEU A 4 -25.36 -47.44 -40.84
N THR A 5 -26.53 -46.84 -41.06
CA THR A 5 -26.85 -45.49 -40.54
C THR A 5 -27.14 -45.51 -39.04
N PHE A 6 -27.70 -46.61 -38.51
CA PHE A 6 -27.99 -46.77 -37.08
C PHE A 6 -26.73 -47.03 -36.23
N GLY A 7 -25.73 -47.74 -36.77
CA GLY A 7 -24.47 -47.99 -36.06
C GLY A 7 -23.62 -46.72 -35.89
N ILE A 8 -23.63 -45.82 -36.88
CA ILE A 8 -22.88 -44.55 -36.82
C ILE A 8 -23.57 -43.55 -35.88
N THR A 9 -24.89 -43.50 -35.82
CA THR A 9 -25.61 -42.64 -34.87
C THR A 9 -25.49 -43.13 -33.42
N LEU A 10 -25.46 -44.44 -33.18
CA LEU A 10 -25.26 -44.98 -31.83
C LEU A 10 -23.82 -44.80 -31.33
N SER A 11 -22.83 -44.94 -32.22
CA SER A 11 -21.42 -44.67 -31.87
C SER A 11 -21.16 -43.20 -31.58
N LEU A 12 -21.75 -42.27 -32.33
CA LEU A 12 -21.64 -40.82 -32.06
C LEU A 12 -22.40 -40.41 -30.78
N ALA A 13 -23.53 -41.08 -30.45
CA ALA A 13 -24.28 -40.81 -29.23
C ALA A 13 -23.61 -41.40 -27.97
N MET A 14 -22.89 -42.52 -28.07
CA MET A 14 -22.14 -43.09 -26.95
C MET A 14 -20.85 -42.33 -26.64
N SER A 15 -20.18 -41.74 -27.65
CA SER A 15 -19.04 -40.85 -27.41
C SER A 15 -19.41 -39.61 -26.58
N ALA A 16 -20.63 -39.10 -26.73
CA ALA A 16 -21.11 -37.91 -26.03
C ALA A 16 -21.43 -38.14 -24.53
N LEU A 17 -21.41 -39.40 -24.07
CA LEU A 17 -21.68 -39.78 -22.67
C LEU A 17 -20.40 -40.23 -21.93
N ALA A 18 -19.24 -40.22 -22.59
CA ALA A 18 -17.98 -40.54 -21.93
C ALA A 18 -17.53 -39.33 -21.11
N GLY A 19 -17.20 -39.53 -19.84
CA GLY A 19 -16.51 -38.52 -19.07
C GLY A 19 -15.03 -38.45 -19.46
N HIS A 20 -14.43 -37.29 -19.20
CA HIS A 20 -13.04 -37.02 -19.52
C HIS A 20 -12.30 -36.46 -18.31
N ASP A 21 -10.99 -36.74 -18.26
CA ASP A 21 -10.11 -36.27 -17.19
C ASP A 21 -9.34 -35.02 -17.62
N LEU A 22 -9.15 -34.08 -16.71
CA LEU A 22 -8.24 -32.96 -16.89
C LEU A 22 -7.55 -32.61 -15.58
N LEU A 23 -6.22 -32.63 -15.63
CA LEU A 23 -5.36 -32.05 -14.61
C LEU A 23 -4.64 -30.83 -15.19
N SER A 24 -4.92 -29.66 -14.62
CA SER A 24 -4.21 -28.41 -14.89
C SER A 24 -3.77 -27.77 -13.57
N ARG A 25 -2.51 -27.37 -13.50
CA ARG A 25 -1.91 -26.73 -12.32
C ARG A 25 -1.60 -25.28 -12.63
N ALA A 26 -2.65 -24.45 -12.76
CA ALA A 26 -2.55 -23.03 -13.10
C ALA A 26 -1.99 -22.76 -14.52
N GLU A 27 -2.22 -23.67 -15.48
CA GLU A 27 -1.87 -23.36 -16.88
C GLU A 27 -2.83 -22.30 -17.43
N SER A 28 -2.43 -21.57 -18.48
CA SER A 28 -3.38 -20.66 -19.13
C SER A 28 -4.63 -21.43 -19.59
N ILE A 29 -5.82 -20.80 -19.53
CA ILE A 29 -7.07 -21.41 -20.00
C ILE A 29 -6.89 -21.93 -21.43
N ASP A 30 -6.20 -21.19 -22.32
CA ASP A 30 -5.93 -21.64 -23.69
C ASP A 30 -5.12 -22.95 -23.75
N SER A 31 -4.11 -23.09 -22.89
CA SER A 31 -3.31 -24.33 -22.79
C SER A 31 -4.15 -25.49 -22.27
N ALA A 32 -4.93 -25.25 -21.22
CA ALA A 32 -5.79 -26.28 -20.62
C ALA A 32 -6.92 -26.70 -21.58
N LEU A 33 -7.53 -25.77 -22.31
CA LEU A 33 -8.56 -26.06 -23.31
C LEU A 33 -8.00 -26.84 -24.51
N LYS A 34 -6.73 -26.65 -24.89
CA LYS A 34 -6.09 -27.51 -25.90
C LYS A 34 -5.97 -28.95 -25.44
N LYS A 35 -5.62 -29.17 -24.18
CA LYS A 35 -5.60 -30.53 -23.59
C LYS A 35 -6.99 -31.14 -23.54
N TRP A 36 -7.98 -30.35 -23.14
CA TRP A 36 -9.38 -30.77 -23.15
C TRP A 36 -9.88 -31.10 -24.56
N SER A 37 -9.51 -30.29 -25.56
CA SER A 37 -9.85 -30.53 -26.96
C SER A 37 -9.25 -31.85 -27.47
N ALA A 38 -8.01 -32.15 -27.09
CA ALA A 38 -7.36 -33.40 -27.44
C ALA A 38 -8.04 -34.62 -26.77
N ALA A 39 -8.57 -34.46 -25.55
CA ALA A 39 -9.26 -35.52 -24.83
C ALA A 39 -10.67 -35.81 -25.37
N THR A 40 -11.37 -34.77 -25.82
CA THR A 40 -12.78 -34.83 -26.25
C THR A 40 -12.96 -34.99 -27.76
N GLY A 41 -12.00 -34.49 -28.55
CA GLY A 41 -12.12 -34.39 -30.00
C GLY A 41 -12.90 -33.15 -30.47
N THR A 42 -13.40 -32.31 -29.56
CA THR A 42 -14.08 -31.05 -29.85
C THR A 42 -13.11 -29.88 -29.69
N GLU A 43 -13.05 -28.94 -30.63
CA GLU A 43 -12.17 -27.77 -30.49
C GLU A 43 -12.69 -26.80 -29.42
N TYR A 44 -11.86 -26.47 -28.45
CA TYR A 44 -12.13 -25.49 -27.40
C TYR A 44 -11.09 -24.37 -27.41
N THR A 45 -11.56 -23.13 -27.45
CA THR A 45 -10.70 -21.94 -27.46
C THR A 45 -11.16 -20.90 -26.43
N ALA A 46 -10.25 -20.01 -26.02
CA ALA A 46 -10.58 -18.86 -25.19
C ALA A 46 -10.14 -17.55 -25.87
N THR A 47 -10.90 -16.48 -25.65
CA THR A 47 -10.68 -15.17 -26.28
C THR A 47 -10.52 -14.06 -25.24
N GLY A 48 -10.05 -12.89 -25.67
CA GLY A 48 -9.85 -11.73 -24.81
C GLY A 48 -8.84 -12.00 -23.68
N TYR A 49 -9.10 -11.44 -22.49
CA TYR A 49 -8.23 -11.63 -21.33
C TYR A 49 -8.27 -13.08 -20.79
N LEU A 50 -9.40 -13.79 -20.96
CA LEU A 50 -9.57 -15.16 -20.47
C LEU A 50 -8.52 -16.13 -21.00
N LYS A 51 -8.01 -15.90 -22.22
CA LYS A 51 -6.97 -16.74 -22.83
C LYS A 51 -5.77 -16.98 -21.90
N ASN A 52 -5.38 -15.95 -21.15
CA ASN A 52 -4.16 -15.94 -20.34
C ASN A 52 -4.43 -16.14 -18.85
N GLU A 53 -5.69 -16.29 -18.44
CA GLU A 53 -6.04 -16.56 -17.05
C GLU A 53 -5.51 -17.95 -16.63
N PRO A 54 -4.95 -18.11 -15.42
CA PRO A 54 -4.54 -19.41 -14.91
C PRO A 54 -5.76 -20.25 -14.54
N LEU A 55 -5.80 -21.49 -15.02
CA LEU A 55 -6.78 -22.50 -14.67
C LEU A 55 -6.14 -23.58 -13.81
N ILE A 56 -6.68 -23.79 -12.62
CA ILE A 56 -6.44 -25.00 -11.84
C ILE A 56 -7.67 -25.89 -12.03
N ALA A 57 -7.46 -27.06 -12.60
CA ALA A 57 -8.50 -28.05 -12.81
C ALA A 57 -8.03 -29.42 -12.33
N ASN A 58 -8.88 -30.13 -11.62
CA ASN A 58 -8.71 -31.54 -11.30
C ASN A 58 -10.08 -32.18 -11.40
N VAL A 59 -10.41 -32.61 -12.62
CA VAL A 59 -11.71 -33.22 -12.95
C VAL A 59 -11.47 -34.66 -13.38
N THR A 60 -12.37 -35.55 -12.98
CA THR A 60 -12.32 -36.98 -13.32
C THR A 60 -13.66 -37.43 -13.88
N ASP A 61 -13.65 -38.11 -15.02
CA ASP A 61 -14.84 -38.64 -15.69
C ASP A 61 -15.94 -37.56 -15.87
N MET A 62 -15.54 -36.35 -16.24
CA MET A 62 -16.47 -35.21 -16.36
C MET A 62 -17.00 -35.06 -17.78
N GLU A 63 -18.32 -34.92 -17.92
CA GLU A 63 -18.99 -34.64 -19.20
C GLU A 63 -18.58 -33.26 -19.77
N GLU A 64 -18.49 -33.17 -21.11
CA GLU A 64 -18.11 -31.93 -21.82
C GLU A 64 -18.99 -30.73 -21.45
N ASP A 65 -20.31 -30.91 -21.50
CA ASP A 65 -21.28 -29.85 -21.20
C ASP A 65 -21.14 -29.36 -19.75
N ARG A 66 -20.85 -30.28 -18.82
CA ARG A 66 -20.64 -29.96 -17.42
C ARG A 66 -19.35 -29.17 -17.21
N PHE A 67 -18.24 -29.58 -17.83
CA PHE A 67 -16.99 -28.83 -17.75
C PHE A 67 -17.14 -27.41 -18.31
N ARG A 68 -17.83 -27.25 -19.45
CA ARG A 68 -18.14 -25.94 -20.03
C ARG A 68 -18.94 -25.06 -19.07
N ASP A 69 -20.00 -25.59 -18.47
CA ASP A 69 -20.83 -24.87 -17.49
C ASP A 69 -20.01 -24.40 -16.28
N LEU A 70 -19.22 -25.30 -15.68
CA LEU A 70 -18.36 -24.96 -14.54
C LEU A 70 -17.30 -23.91 -14.91
N LEU A 71 -16.66 -24.03 -16.08
CA LEU A 71 -15.66 -23.07 -16.53
C LEU A 71 -16.29 -21.70 -16.84
N ALA A 72 -17.50 -21.65 -17.40
CA ALA A 72 -18.23 -20.40 -17.61
C ALA A 72 -18.59 -19.73 -16.28
N LYS A 73 -19.05 -20.50 -15.29
CA LYS A 73 -19.38 -20.01 -13.94
C LYS A 73 -18.17 -19.43 -13.20
N VAL A 74 -17.01 -20.09 -13.27
CA VAL A 74 -15.81 -19.63 -12.56
C VAL A 74 -15.20 -18.37 -13.21
N THR A 75 -15.26 -18.27 -14.55
CA THR A 75 -14.67 -17.16 -15.31
C THR A 75 -15.62 -15.97 -15.47
N GLY A 76 -16.93 -16.20 -15.36
CA GLY A 76 -17.95 -15.27 -15.82
C GLY A 76 -18.02 -15.17 -17.36
N GLY A 77 -17.40 -16.10 -18.09
CA GLY A 77 -17.43 -16.13 -19.54
C GLY A 77 -18.74 -16.68 -20.10
N THR A 78 -18.87 -16.61 -21.42
CA THR A 78 -19.94 -17.29 -22.17
C THR A 78 -19.36 -18.05 -23.34
N TRP A 79 -19.93 -19.23 -23.60
CA TRP A 79 -19.58 -20.07 -24.73
C TRP A 79 -20.38 -19.69 -25.97
N SER A 80 -19.71 -19.64 -27.10
CA SER A 80 -20.32 -19.52 -28.43
C SER A 80 -19.80 -20.64 -29.34
N ASN A 81 -20.69 -21.24 -30.13
CA ASN A 81 -20.30 -22.24 -31.12
C ASN A 81 -19.69 -21.54 -32.35
N SER A 82 -18.44 -21.88 -32.69
CA SER A 82 -17.68 -21.31 -33.81
C SER A 82 -17.72 -22.17 -35.08
N GLY A 83 -18.60 -23.15 -35.16
CA GLY A 83 -18.73 -24.10 -36.28
C GLY A 83 -17.72 -25.25 -36.21
N SER A 84 -16.45 -24.97 -35.89
CA SER A 84 -15.41 -25.98 -35.64
C SER A 84 -15.34 -26.45 -34.19
N GLY A 85 -16.00 -25.73 -33.27
CA GLY A 85 -15.94 -26.02 -31.84
C GLY A 85 -16.62 -24.95 -30.98
N TRP A 86 -16.12 -24.75 -29.77
CA TRP A 86 -16.63 -23.80 -28.80
C TRP A 86 -15.57 -22.77 -28.40
N ALA A 87 -15.96 -21.50 -28.38
CA ALA A 87 -15.13 -20.39 -27.94
C ALA A 87 -15.67 -19.79 -26.65
N LEU A 88 -14.84 -19.72 -25.61
CA LEU A 88 -15.11 -19.01 -24.36
C LEU A 88 -14.70 -17.55 -24.50
N ALA A 89 -15.65 -16.64 -24.31
CA ALA A 89 -15.41 -15.20 -24.36
C ALA A 89 -15.81 -14.51 -23.06
N PRO A 90 -15.13 -13.41 -22.66
CA PRO A 90 -15.57 -12.58 -21.56
C PRO A 90 -17.02 -12.11 -21.74
N ASN A 91 -17.82 -12.15 -20.68
CA ASN A 91 -19.19 -11.64 -20.70
C ASN A 91 -19.35 -10.47 -19.72
N LYS A 92 -19.52 -9.27 -20.26
CA LYS A 92 -19.64 -8.03 -19.46
C LYS A 92 -20.84 -8.03 -18.50
N ALA A 93 -21.94 -8.70 -18.85
CA ALA A 93 -23.10 -8.79 -17.97
C ALA A 93 -22.77 -9.65 -16.74
N ASN A 94 -22.10 -10.78 -16.93
CA ASN A 94 -21.68 -11.66 -15.83
C ASN A 94 -20.61 -11.01 -14.94
N THR A 95 -19.61 -10.32 -15.53
CA THR A 95 -18.59 -9.60 -14.75
C THR A 95 -19.22 -8.47 -13.92
N ASN A 96 -20.19 -7.73 -14.49
CA ASN A 96 -20.96 -6.73 -13.75
C ASN A 96 -21.77 -7.35 -12.60
N THR A 97 -22.35 -8.54 -12.79
CA THR A 97 -23.05 -9.27 -11.73
C THR A 97 -22.09 -9.60 -10.58
N PHE A 98 -20.92 -10.15 -10.87
CA PHE A 98 -19.91 -10.45 -9.84
C PHE A 98 -19.44 -9.20 -9.09
N ARG A 99 -19.18 -8.11 -9.83
CA ARG A 99 -18.84 -6.81 -9.23
C ARG A 99 -19.96 -6.30 -8.31
N GLN A 100 -21.22 -6.44 -8.72
CA GLN A 100 -22.35 -6.02 -7.91
C GLN A 100 -22.54 -6.91 -6.68
N GLU A 101 -22.34 -8.22 -6.80
CA GLU A 101 -22.29 -9.15 -5.66
C GLU A 101 -21.24 -8.71 -4.64
N LYS A 102 -20.02 -8.38 -5.12
CA LYS A 102 -18.93 -7.85 -4.27
C LYS A 102 -19.33 -6.58 -3.54
N LEU A 103 -19.88 -5.60 -4.26
CA LEU A 103 -20.30 -4.33 -3.66
C LEU A 103 -21.42 -4.52 -2.65
N ASN A 104 -22.39 -5.40 -2.92
CA ASN A 104 -23.50 -5.67 -2.01
C ASN A 104 -23.05 -6.39 -0.72
N ASP A 105 -22.17 -7.39 -0.84
CA ASP A 105 -21.55 -8.06 0.31
C ASP A 105 -20.80 -7.04 1.18
N TYR A 106 -19.94 -6.26 0.55
CA TYR A 106 -19.13 -5.25 1.24
C TYR A 106 -19.98 -4.18 1.92
N ALA A 107 -20.99 -3.66 1.23
CA ALA A 107 -21.96 -2.70 1.78
C ALA A 107 -22.72 -3.27 2.98
N SER A 108 -23.08 -4.55 2.95
CA SER A 108 -23.76 -5.21 4.09
C SER A 108 -22.84 -5.30 5.31
N ARG A 109 -21.55 -5.60 5.11
CA ARG A 109 -20.55 -5.64 6.20
C ARG A 109 -20.24 -4.24 6.76
N ILE A 110 -20.19 -3.22 5.91
CA ILE A 110 -20.13 -1.81 6.32
C ILE A 110 -21.34 -1.44 7.17
N ALA A 111 -22.56 -1.76 6.72
CA ALA A 111 -23.79 -1.46 7.44
C ALA A 111 -23.83 -2.10 8.82
N ALA A 112 -23.41 -3.36 8.93
CA ALA A 112 -23.30 -4.07 10.20
C ALA A 112 -22.31 -3.39 11.16
N ASN A 113 -21.14 -2.99 10.68
CA ASN A 113 -20.14 -2.28 11.50
C ASN A 113 -20.63 -0.90 11.94
N ILE A 114 -21.25 -0.12 11.05
CA ILE A 114 -21.86 1.17 11.40
C ILE A 114 -22.90 1.00 12.52
N LYS A 115 -23.81 0.03 12.37
CA LYS A 115 -24.84 -0.27 13.37
C LYS A 115 -24.22 -0.63 14.73
N GLU A 116 -23.20 -1.49 14.73
CA GLU A 116 -22.46 -1.89 15.94
C GLU A 116 -21.77 -0.69 16.61
N ASN A 117 -21.06 0.14 15.83
CA ASN A 117 -20.38 1.33 16.34
C ASN A 117 -21.37 2.34 16.93
N LEU A 118 -22.47 2.62 16.23
CA LEU A 118 -23.52 3.53 16.72
C LEU A 118 -24.18 3.02 18.01
N ALA A 119 -24.37 1.71 18.16
CA ALA A 119 -24.90 1.12 19.39
C ALA A 119 -23.92 1.26 20.58
N LYS A 120 -22.61 1.16 20.33
CA LYS A 120 -21.56 1.38 21.34
C LYS A 120 -21.40 2.85 21.72
N THR A 121 -21.85 3.79 20.89
CA THR A 121 -21.64 5.23 21.13
C THR A 121 -22.66 5.86 22.10
N ASN A 122 -23.31 5.06 22.95
CA ASN A 122 -24.32 5.54 23.89
C ASN A 122 -23.72 5.98 25.23
N SER A 123 -24.17 7.15 25.68
CA SER A 123 -23.98 7.79 26.99
C SER A 123 -22.64 8.51 27.26
N ASP A 124 -22.14 9.28 26.29
CA ASP A 124 -21.31 10.41 26.70
C ASP A 124 -22.16 11.36 27.56
N ASP A 125 -21.75 11.55 28.82
CA ASP A 125 -22.40 12.51 29.71
C ASP A 125 -22.08 13.94 29.26
N TRP A 126 -23.05 14.58 28.61
CA TRP A 126 -23.05 16.00 28.25
C TRP A 126 -23.92 16.83 29.20
N SER A 127 -24.22 16.32 30.40
CA SER A 127 -24.73 17.15 31.49
C SER A 127 -23.69 18.20 31.88
N GLU A 128 -24.11 19.23 32.61
CA GLU A 128 -23.18 20.27 33.09
C GLU A 128 -22.02 19.67 33.91
N ALA A 129 -22.29 18.66 34.73
CA ALA A 129 -21.27 17.96 35.51
C ALA A 129 -20.30 17.17 34.62
N GLY A 130 -20.81 16.41 33.66
CA GLY A 130 -19.99 15.68 32.68
C GLY A 130 -19.11 16.60 31.83
N ILE A 131 -19.64 17.75 31.39
CA ILE A 131 -18.86 18.73 30.63
C ILE A 131 -17.76 19.36 31.49
N ARG A 132 -18.03 19.70 32.76
CA ARG A 132 -16.99 20.19 33.69
C ARG A 132 -15.84 19.18 33.82
N GLN A 133 -16.16 17.91 34.05
CA GLN A 133 -15.16 16.85 34.14
C GLN A 133 -14.32 16.74 32.87
N LYS A 134 -14.96 16.82 31.68
CA LYS A 134 -14.28 16.77 30.39
C LYS A 134 -13.38 17.99 30.16
N VAL A 135 -13.84 19.19 30.51
CA VAL A 135 -13.04 20.43 30.45
C VAL A 135 -11.83 20.34 31.37
N GLU A 136 -12.00 19.90 32.62
CA GLU A 136 -10.90 19.76 33.58
C GLU A 136 -9.86 18.72 33.14
N ALA A 137 -10.32 17.55 32.66
CA ALA A 137 -9.43 16.52 32.13
C ALA A 137 -8.61 17.03 30.94
N GLN A 138 -9.25 17.74 30.00
CA GLN A 138 -8.57 18.31 28.84
C GLN A 138 -7.57 19.40 29.26
N ARG A 139 -7.93 20.26 30.21
CA ARG A 139 -7.02 21.29 30.74
C ARG A 139 -5.78 20.66 31.37
N LYS A 140 -5.98 19.63 32.20
CA LYS A 140 -4.88 18.89 32.82
C LYS A 140 -3.98 18.28 31.76
N GLN A 141 -4.54 17.64 30.73
CA GLN A 141 -3.77 17.05 29.64
C GLN A 141 -2.94 18.10 28.87
N ILE A 142 -3.50 19.28 28.59
CA ILE A 142 -2.76 20.38 27.95
C ILE A 142 -1.61 20.87 28.85
N GLN A 143 -1.85 20.99 30.15
CA GLN A 143 -0.82 21.40 31.11
C GLN A 143 0.30 20.36 31.23
N ASP A 144 -0.04 19.08 31.41
CA ASP A 144 0.93 17.98 31.49
C ASP A 144 1.80 17.93 30.23
N LEU A 145 1.20 18.18 29.05
CA LEU A 145 1.91 18.23 27.77
C LEU A 145 2.78 19.48 27.65
N ALA A 146 2.31 20.65 28.10
CA ALA A 146 3.12 21.86 28.17
C ALA A 146 4.31 21.70 29.11
N ASP A 147 4.14 21.04 30.26
CA ASP A 147 5.22 20.78 31.22
C ASP A 147 6.25 19.79 30.65
N GLN A 148 5.81 18.79 29.88
CA GLN A 148 6.71 17.89 29.13
C GLN A 148 7.47 18.62 28.01
N LEU A 149 6.85 19.62 27.38
CA LEU A 149 7.41 20.38 26.26
C LEU A 149 8.21 21.62 26.69
N ASN A 150 8.20 22.00 27.98
CA ASN A 150 8.97 23.09 28.57
C ASN A 150 10.49 22.79 28.57
N MET A 151 11.04 22.47 27.40
CA MET A 151 12.47 22.49 27.11
C MET A 151 12.92 23.95 26.97
N PRO A 152 14.04 24.36 27.60
CA PRO A 152 14.58 25.72 27.44
C PRO A 152 14.91 25.99 25.95
N GLY A 153 14.09 26.82 25.29
CA GLY A 153 14.29 27.25 23.90
C GLY A 153 13.06 27.26 22.98
N ALA A 154 11.92 26.68 23.38
CA ALA A 154 10.72 26.61 22.54
C ALA A 154 9.87 27.90 22.60
N ALA A 155 10.14 28.89 21.75
CA ALA A 155 9.38 30.15 21.73
C ALA A 155 8.07 30.12 20.91
N GLY A 156 7.68 28.99 20.31
CA GLY A 156 6.55 28.86 19.38
C GLY A 156 5.26 28.28 19.98
N ASP A 157 4.14 28.44 19.26
CA ASP A 157 2.93 27.66 19.51
C ASP A 157 3.17 26.21 19.03
N VAL A 158 2.85 25.23 19.89
CA VAL A 158 3.04 23.80 19.60
C VAL A 158 1.67 23.17 19.43
N GLU A 159 1.35 22.74 18.22
CA GLU A 159 0.14 21.94 17.98
C GLU A 159 0.50 20.45 17.99
N VAL A 160 -0.15 19.70 18.87
CA VAL A 160 0.02 18.26 19.00
C VAL A 160 -1.24 17.56 18.52
N PHE A 161 -1.13 16.90 17.37
CA PHE A 161 -2.19 16.04 16.87
C PHE A 161 -2.16 14.69 17.60
N MET A 162 -2.97 14.54 18.65
CA MET A 162 -3.17 13.25 19.31
C MET A 162 -4.29 12.50 18.59
N GLY A 163 -3.92 11.73 17.56
CA GLY A 163 -4.85 10.84 16.88
C GLY A 163 -5.43 9.80 17.84
N GLY A 164 -6.75 9.80 18.03
CA GLY A 164 -7.45 8.71 18.70
C GLY A 164 -7.60 8.78 20.21
N ALA A 165 -7.31 9.93 20.86
CA ALA A 165 -7.80 10.10 22.22
C ALA A 165 -9.33 10.15 22.16
N GLY A 166 -10.01 9.18 22.78
CA GLY A 166 -11.47 9.11 22.94
C GLY A 166 -12.04 10.25 23.81
N GLY A 167 -11.56 11.47 23.58
CA GLY A 167 -12.04 12.70 24.19
C GLY A 167 -13.42 13.07 23.66
N ALA A 168 -14.17 13.75 24.50
CA ALA A 168 -15.51 14.20 24.18
C ALA A 168 -15.46 15.27 23.08
N SER A 169 -15.84 14.91 21.85
CA SER A 169 -15.94 15.87 20.76
C SER A 169 -17.32 16.52 20.69
N THR A 170 -17.37 17.85 20.59
CA THR A 170 -18.60 18.59 20.30
C THR A 170 -19.16 18.28 18.90
N ALA A 171 -18.33 17.83 17.95
CA ALA A 171 -18.72 17.42 16.60
C ALA A 171 -19.24 15.97 16.51
N GLN A 172 -19.21 15.20 17.60
CA GLN A 172 -19.70 13.81 17.60
C GLN A 172 -21.14 13.63 17.07
N PRO A 173 -22.11 14.53 17.35
CA PRO A 173 -23.45 14.45 16.77
C PRO A 173 -23.46 14.47 15.23
N LEU A 174 -22.61 15.31 14.61
CA LEU A 174 -22.48 15.38 13.16
C LEU A 174 -21.91 14.07 12.59
N LEU A 175 -20.89 13.49 13.23
CA LEU A 175 -20.33 12.20 12.81
C LEU A 175 -21.38 11.08 12.93
N GLN A 176 -22.08 11.01 14.05
CA GLN A 176 -23.12 9.99 14.26
C GLN A 176 -24.28 10.12 13.28
N GLU A 177 -24.76 11.34 13.01
CA GLU A 177 -25.83 11.55 12.04
C GLU A 177 -25.38 11.22 10.62
N PHE A 178 -24.16 11.61 10.23
CA PHE A 178 -23.58 11.21 8.96
C PHE A 178 -23.55 9.68 8.82
N LEU A 179 -22.98 8.98 9.80
CA LEU A 179 -22.87 7.51 9.78
C LEU A 179 -24.24 6.83 9.76
N ARG A 180 -25.24 7.39 10.46
CA ARG A 180 -26.61 6.87 10.48
C ARG A 180 -27.32 6.99 9.13
N ARG A 181 -27.01 8.03 8.35
CA ARG A 181 -27.73 8.39 7.12
C ARG A 181 -26.98 8.02 5.84
N ILE A 182 -25.66 7.91 5.88
CA ILE A 182 -24.85 7.59 4.70
C ILE A 182 -25.19 6.18 4.19
N SER A 183 -25.44 6.07 2.88
CA SER A 183 -25.69 4.77 2.25
C SER A 183 -24.44 3.90 2.30
N PRO A 184 -24.51 2.66 2.85
CA PRO A 184 -23.39 1.72 2.83
C PRO A 184 -22.90 1.42 1.41
N ASN A 185 -23.79 1.42 0.42
CA ASN A 185 -23.41 1.25 -1.00
C ASN A 185 -22.53 2.39 -1.50
N ARG A 186 -22.80 3.63 -1.04
CA ARG A 186 -21.97 4.79 -1.41
C ARG A 186 -20.57 4.70 -0.81
N LEU A 187 -20.45 4.16 0.41
CA LEU A 187 -19.15 3.89 1.03
C LEU A 187 -18.42 2.73 0.32
N ALA A 188 -19.14 1.67 -0.04
CA ALA A 188 -18.59 0.52 -0.75
C ALA A 188 -17.99 0.87 -2.12
N GLN A 189 -18.52 1.90 -2.78
CA GLN A 189 -18.05 2.42 -4.06
C GLN A 189 -16.75 3.24 -3.96
N ILE A 190 -16.34 3.67 -2.77
CA ILE A 190 -15.07 4.38 -2.59
C ILE A 190 -13.94 3.36 -2.76
N GLU A 191 -13.07 3.59 -3.72
CA GLU A 191 -11.92 2.72 -3.99
C GLU A 191 -10.88 2.83 -2.87
N ALA A 192 -10.07 1.79 -2.70
CA ALA A 192 -9.06 1.80 -1.65
C ALA A 192 -7.98 2.86 -1.94
N GLY A 193 -7.59 3.60 -0.90
CA GLY A 193 -6.74 4.78 -1.02
C GLY A 193 -7.45 6.03 -1.55
N GLN A 194 -8.76 5.98 -1.83
CA GLN A 194 -9.53 7.15 -2.24
C GLN A 194 -10.08 7.91 -1.03
N ARG A 195 -10.16 9.24 -1.17
CA ARG A 195 -10.86 10.13 -0.24
C ARG A 195 -12.06 10.78 -0.90
N VAL A 196 -13.17 10.87 -0.18
CA VAL A 196 -14.35 11.63 -0.56
C VAL A 196 -14.68 12.60 0.55
N VAL A 197 -14.76 13.89 0.20
CA VAL A 197 -15.14 14.95 1.13
C VAL A 197 -16.58 15.35 0.87
N PHE A 198 -17.40 15.30 1.92
CA PHE A 198 -18.75 15.79 1.94
C PHE A 198 -18.79 17.15 2.62
N SER A 199 -19.68 18.04 2.20
CA SER A 199 -19.72 19.40 2.72
C SER A 199 -21.14 19.91 2.87
N SER A 200 -21.36 20.75 3.88
CA SER A 200 -22.60 21.51 4.04
C SER A 200 -22.74 22.62 2.98
N GLN A 201 -21.64 22.99 2.33
CA GLN A 201 -21.54 23.96 1.24
C GLN A 201 -20.56 23.41 0.19
N PRO A 202 -20.98 22.43 -0.63
CA PRO A 202 -20.06 21.68 -1.47
C PRO A 202 -19.46 22.54 -2.59
N THR A 203 -18.14 22.44 -2.75
CA THR A 203 -17.44 22.86 -3.98
C THR A 203 -17.58 21.82 -5.09
N ARG A 204 -17.04 22.09 -6.28
CA ARG A 204 -16.99 21.11 -7.39
C ARG A 204 -16.18 19.83 -7.08
N LEU A 205 -15.33 19.85 -6.05
CA LEU A 205 -14.51 18.71 -5.63
C LEU A 205 -15.11 17.99 -4.41
N GLN A 206 -16.23 18.49 -3.89
CA GLN A 206 -16.91 17.98 -2.71
C GLN A 206 -18.26 17.40 -3.09
N SER A 207 -18.68 16.42 -2.31
CA SER A 207 -20.01 15.82 -2.39
C SER A 207 -21.00 16.54 -1.48
N ALA A 208 -22.23 16.72 -1.95
CA ALA A 208 -23.34 17.02 -1.05
C ALA A 208 -23.69 15.79 -0.20
N PHE A 209 -24.20 16.01 1.03
CA PHE A 209 -24.67 14.94 1.91
C PHE A 209 -25.84 14.14 1.31
N GLY A 210 -26.80 14.84 0.69
CA GLY A 210 -28.03 14.23 0.16
C GLY A 210 -29.09 13.95 1.24
N PHE A 211 -28.88 14.42 2.47
CA PHE A 211 -29.81 14.34 3.60
C PHE A 211 -29.61 15.56 4.52
N ASP A 212 -30.60 15.85 5.36
CA ASP A 212 -30.57 16.99 6.29
C ASP A 212 -29.70 16.68 7.53
N MET A 213 -28.83 17.63 7.88
CA MET A 213 -27.90 17.60 9.01
C MET A 213 -28.20 18.68 10.06
N SER A 214 -29.27 19.46 9.88
CA SER A 214 -29.60 20.64 10.69
C SER A 214 -29.74 20.34 12.18
N ALA A 215 -30.41 19.25 12.54
CA ALA A 215 -30.59 18.83 13.93
C ALA A 215 -29.26 18.48 14.62
N ALA A 216 -28.38 17.76 13.92
CA ALA A 216 -27.05 17.40 14.42
C ALA A 216 -26.17 18.63 14.58
N LEU A 217 -26.22 19.57 13.63
CA LEU A 217 -25.55 20.87 13.72
C LEU A 217 -26.04 21.70 14.92
N GLY A 218 -27.35 21.74 15.14
CA GLY A 218 -27.96 22.40 16.30
C GLY A 218 -27.46 21.83 17.62
N LEU A 219 -27.41 20.51 17.74
CA LEU A 219 -26.87 19.84 18.94
C LEU A 219 -25.37 20.09 19.13
N THR A 220 -24.57 20.07 18.06
CA THR A 220 -23.15 20.42 18.10
C THR A 220 -22.94 21.85 18.59
N ASN A 221 -23.69 22.81 18.06
CA ASN A 221 -23.61 24.21 18.49
C ASN A 221 -24.06 24.40 19.95
N ALA A 222 -25.09 23.67 20.40
CA ALA A 222 -25.50 23.66 21.80
C ALA A 222 -24.38 23.17 22.72
N ARG A 223 -23.67 22.09 22.34
CA ARG A 223 -22.52 21.57 23.10
C ARG A 223 -21.34 22.55 23.12
N ILE A 224 -21.01 23.18 22.00
CA ILE A 224 -19.97 24.23 21.93
C ILE A 224 -20.31 25.37 22.90
N ASN A 225 -21.56 25.83 22.91
CA ASN A 225 -21.99 26.90 23.82
C ASN A 225 -21.85 26.51 25.30
N GLN A 226 -22.20 25.27 25.66
CA GLN A 226 -22.07 24.76 27.02
C GLN A 226 -20.60 24.63 27.46
N VAL A 227 -19.75 24.08 26.59
CA VAL A 227 -18.30 23.98 26.83
C VAL A 227 -17.69 25.36 27.01
N ALA A 228 -17.99 26.31 26.13
CA ALA A 228 -17.51 27.68 26.25
C ALA A 228 -17.97 28.34 27.55
N LYS A 229 -19.24 28.18 27.94
CA LYS A 229 -19.78 28.71 29.21
C LYS A 229 -19.02 28.16 30.42
N ILE A 230 -18.71 26.87 30.44
CA ILE A 230 -17.97 26.24 31.53
C ILE A 230 -16.50 26.63 31.50
N ALA A 231 -15.85 26.60 30.33
CA ALA A 231 -14.44 26.98 30.17
C ALA A 231 -14.17 28.43 30.59
N ALA A 232 -15.13 29.35 30.36
CA ALA A 232 -15.04 30.75 30.81
C ALA A 232 -14.98 30.91 32.34
N SER A 233 -15.35 29.88 33.11
CA SER A 233 -15.22 29.90 34.58
C SER A 233 -13.83 29.52 35.09
N TYR A 234 -12.93 29.07 34.21
CA TYR A 234 -11.55 28.75 34.54
C TYR A 234 -10.60 29.84 34.05
N THR A 235 -9.47 30.03 34.73
CA THR A 235 -8.38 30.88 34.24
C THR A 235 -7.91 30.41 32.85
N PRO A 236 -7.73 31.30 31.86
CA PRO A 236 -7.19 30.92 30.56
C PRO A 236 -5.86 30.16 30.72
N LEU A 237 -5.69 29.06 29.96
CA LEU A 237 -4.39 28.40 29.89
C LEU A 237 -3.45 29.29 29.07
N GLU A 238 -2.31 29.68 29.64
CA GLU A 238 -1.24 30.36 28.91
C GLU A 238 -0.42 29.39 28.04
N ALA A 239 -0.65 28.08 28.20
CA ALA A 239 0.01 27.05 27.42
C ALA A 239 -0.23 27.27 25.93
N LYS A 240 0.86 27.42 25.17
CA LYS A 240 0.83 27.50 23.71
C LYS A 240 0.59 26.15 23.02
N VAL A 241 0.06 25.18 23.76
CA VAL A 241 -0.15 23.80 23.32
C VAL A 241 -1.60 23.63 22.89
N ARG A 242 -1.82 23.17 21.66
CA ARG A 242 -3.14 22.78 21.17
C ARG A 242 -3.19 21.28 20.89
N ILE A 243 -4.31 20.65 21.23
CA ILE A 243 -4.56 19.25 20.92
C ILE A 243 -5.60 19.19 19.81
N GLY A 244 -5.22 18.65 18.65
CA GLY A 244 -6.17 18.46 17.53
C GLY A 244 -7.35 17.57 17.96
N GLY A 245 -8.58 17.99 17.67
CA GLY A 245 -9.80 17.28 18.09
C GLY A 245 -10.27 17.55 19.52
N ALA A 246 -9.56 18.36 20.30
CA ALA A 246 -9.94 18.71 21.66
C ALA A 246 -11.13 19.69 21.74
N LEU A 247 -11.67 19.84 22.95
CA LEU A 247 -12.62 20.90 23.29
C LEU A 247 -11.96 22.29 23.11
N ASP A 248 -12.67 23.25 22.53
CA ASP A 248 -12.25 24.65 22.53
C ASP A 248 -12.44 25.23 23.95
N LEU A 249 -11.32 25.47 24.64
CA LEU A 249 -11.29 25.96 26.01
C LEU A 249 -11.13 27.49 26.10
N SER A 250 -11.29 28.23 24.99
CA SER A 250 -11.13 29.69 24.97
C SER A 250 -12.19 30.46 25.76
N GLY A 251 -13.28 29.79 26.18
CA GLY A 251 -14.40 30.42 26.87
C GLY A 251 -15.32 31.26 25.96
N VAL A 252 -15.01 31.35 24.66
CA VAL A 252 -15.82 32.07 23.67
C VAL A 252 -16.48 31.08 22.74
N ALA A 253 -17.81 31.06 22.75
CA ALA A 253 -18.58 30.21 21.86
C ALA A 253 -18.43 30.67 20.40
N LYS A 254 -17.98 29.76 19.54
CA LYS A 254 -17.88 29.98 18.09
C LYS A 254 -18.73 28.94 17.37
N PRO A 255 -19.94 29.28 16.94
CA PRO A 255 -20.84 28.31 16.32
C PRO A 255 -20.26 27.84 14.99
N VAL A 256 -20.45 26.55 14.70
CA VAL A 256 -20.20 25.96 13.40
C VAL A 256 -21.18 26.58 12.40
N SER A 257 -20.64 27.25 11.38
CA SER A 257 -21.42 27.77 10.25
C SER A 257 -21.32 26.90 9.00
N HIS A 258 -20.22 26.14 8.87
CA HIS A 258 -20.08 25.14 7.82
C HIS A 258 -19.28 23.96 8.37
N PHE A 259 -19.48 22.76 7.82
CA PHE A 259 -18.70 21.59 8.20
C PHE A 259 -18.43 20.67 7.01
N LEU A 260 -17.35 19.90 7.14
CA LEU A 260 -16.89 18.90 6.18
C LEU A 260 -16.90 17.53 6.85
N VAL A 261 -17.23 16.49 6.08
CA VAL A 261 -17.01 15.08 6.46
C VAL A 261 -16.07 14.44 5.45
N SER A 262 -14.88 14.03 5.87
CA SER A 262 -13.91 13.34 5.04
C SER A 262 -13.99 11.84 5.29
N VAL A 263 -14.24 11.07 4.23
CA VAL A 263 -14.20 9.61 4.24
C VAL A 263 -12.99 9.16 3.43
N TYR A 264 -12.05 8.47 4.05
CA TYR A 264 -10.86 7.91 3.40
C TYR A 264 -10.84 6.40 3.57
N ARG A 265 -10.79 5.66 2.45
CA ARG A 265 -10.64 4.20 2.51
C ARG A 265 -9.16 3.84 2.60
N PHE A 266 -8.80 2.96 3.53
CA PHE A 266 -7.39 2.57 3.69
C PHE A 266 -6.88 1.86 2.43
N PRO A 267 -5.65 2.17 1.96
CA PRO A 267 -5.09 1.56 0.77
C PRO A 267 -5.10 0.03 0.87
N GLY A 268 -4.63 -0.56 1.97
CA GLY A 268 -4.46 -2.01 2.07
C GLY A 268 -5.68 -2.78 2.59
N GLY A 269 -6.83 -2.13 2.74
CA GLY A 269 -7.90 -2.66 3.56
C GLY A 269 -9.31 -2.28 3.14
N GLU A 270 -10.23 -2.92 3.85
CA GLU A 270 -11.67 -2.70 3.77
C GLU A 270 -12.16 -1.63 4.75
N GLY A 271 -11.26 -1.07 5.55
CA GLY A 271 -11.63 -0.05 6.52
C GLY A 271 -11.67 1.37 5.95
N PHE A 272 -12.36 2.24 6.66
CA PHE A 272 -12.44 3.67 6.40
C PHE A 272 -12.02 4.45 7.65
N SER A 273 -11.32 5.55 7.43
CA SER A 273 -11.27 6.67 8.38
C SER A 273 -12.34 7.67 8.01
N VAL A 274 -13.14 8.09 8.98
CA VAL A 274 -14.19 9.11 8.82
C VAL A 274 -13.90 10.23 9.80
N SER A 275 -13.71 11.45 9.30
CA SER A 275 -13.52 12.64 10.14
C SER A 275 -14.53 13.71 9.79
N VAL A 276 -14.98 14.44 10.82
CA VAL A 276 -15.84 15.61 10.68
C VAL A 276 -15.09 16.81 11.22
N THR A 277 -15.07 17.90 10.48
CA THR A 277 -14.50 19.17 10.91
C THR A 277 -15.55 20.27 10.70
N GLY A 278 -15.89 20.97 11.78
CA GLY A 278 -16.78 22.12 11.81
C GLY A 278 -15.99 23.40 11.94
N TYR A 279 -16.39 24.40 11.16
CA TYR A 279 -15.72 25.68 11.09
C TYR A 279 -16.69 26.82 11.34
N ASP A 280 -16.19 27.88 11.96
CA ASP A 280 -16.93 29.12 12.15
C ASP A 280 -16.97 29.98 10.88
N ARG A 281 -17.61 31.16 10.97
CA ARG A 281 -17.77 32.10 9.84
C ARG A 281 -16.44 32.67 9.34
N SER A 282 -15.41 32.63 10.16
CA SER A 282 -14.05 33.06 9.78
C SER A 282 -13.25 31.93 9.13
N GLY A 283 -13.80 30.72 9.04
CA GLY A 283 -13.11 29.55 8.50
C GLY A 283 -12.15 28.91 9.51
N LYS A 284 -12.23 29.25 10.80
CA LYS A 284 -11.45 28.61 11.86
C LYS A 284 -12.11 27.30 12.27
N ASN A 285 -11.32 26.25 12.50
CA ASN A 285 -11.79 24.99 13.07
C ASN A 285 -12.23 25.20 14.52
N VAL A 286 -13.47 24.82 14.84
CA VAL A 286 -14.09 24.98 16.17
C VAL A 286 -14.70 23.70 16.72
N ALA A 287 -14.74 22.63 15.92
CA ALA A 287 -15.24 21.34 16.33
C ALA A 287 -14.70 20.24 15.43
N GLN A 288 -14.22 19.13 15.97
CA GLN A 288 -13.71 18.02 15.16
C GLN A 288 -13.98 16.67 15.82
N ALA A 289 -14.43 15.69 15.04
CA ALA A 289 -14.65 14.31 15.48
C ALA A 289 -14.04 13.35 14.46
N ALA A 290 -13.60 12.18 14.91
CA ALA A 290 -13.12 11.14 14.01
C ALA A 290 -13.59 9.76 14.49
N GLY A 291 -13.73 8.83 13.54
CA GLY A 291 -14.05 7.45 13.79
C GLY A 291 -13.52 6.58 12.67
N SER A 292 -13.61 5.27 12.87
CA SER A 292 -13.29 4.28 11.83
C SER A 292 -14.48 3.38 11.57
N ILE A 293 -14.60 2.96 10.31
CA ILE A 293 -15.49 1.89 9.90
C ILE A 293 -14.57 0.74 9.53
N ILE A 294 -14.64 -0.38 10.24
CA ILE A 294 -13.83 -1.57 9.93
C ILE A 294 -14.82 -2.70 9.70
N PRO A 295 -15.25 -2.92 8.44
CA PRO A 295 -16.11 -4.03 8.10
C PRO A 295 -15.52 -5.34 8.62
N LYS A 296 -16.38 -6.22 9.14
CA LYS A 296 -15.94 -7.57 9.52
C LYS A 296 -15.40 -8.26 8.27
N ARG A 297 -14.42 -9.14 8.44
CA ARG A 297 -13.96 -9.99 7.34
C ARG A 297 -15.13 -10.79 6.80
N ARG A 298 -15.11 -11.06 5.51
CA ARG A 298 -16.07 -11.97 4.90
C ARG A 298 -15.82 -13.36 5.48
N GLU A 299 -16.90 -14.03 5.88
CA GLU A 299 -16.83 -15.44 6.26
C GLU A 299 -17.12 -16.29 5.02
N ILE A 300 -16.18 -17.17 4.67
CA ILE A 300 -16.43 -18.23 3.69
C ILE A 300 -17.08 -19.39 4.46
N LYS A 301 -18.27 -19.82 4.02
CA LYS A 301 -18.89 -21.04 4.56
C LYS A 301 -17.92 -22.20 4.35
N SER A 302 -17.68 -22.99 5.39
CA SER A 302 -16.84 -24.20 5.24
C SER A 302 -17.50 -25.13 4.24
N LEU A 303 -16.88 -25.31 3.07
CA LEU A 303 -17.33 -26.24 2.02
C LEU A 303 -16.62 -27.60 2.10
N TRP A 304 -15.72 -27.74 3.08
CA TRP A 304 -14.84 -28.88 3.27
C TRP A 304 -14.63 -29.12 4.77
N GLU A 305 -14.24 -30.35 5.11
CA GLU A 305 -13.77 -30.71 6.44
C GLU A 305 -12.36 -30.15 6.69
N GLU A 306 -12.06 -29.88 7.97
CA GLU A 306 -10.72 -29.46 8.36
C GLU A 306 -9.75 -30.64 8.16
N SER A 307 -8.74 -30.44 7.31
CA SER A 307 -7.71 -31.43 7.06
C SER A 307 -6.39 -30.76 6.77
N ASN A 308 -5.32 -31.35 7.28
CA ASN A 308 -3.96 -31.03 6.88
C ASN A 308 -3.63 -31.72 5.56
N PHE A 309 -2.68 -31.18 4.80
CA PHE A 309 -2.14 -31.83 3.61
C PHE A 309 -0.66 -31.54 3.44
N GLU A 310 0.02 -32.44 2.73
CA GLU A 310 1.41 -32.28 2.36
C GLU A 310 1.54 -31.44 1.10
N ILE A 311 2.55 -30.58 1.08
CA ILE A 311 2.97 -29.80 -0.10
C ILE A 311 4.28 -30.38 -0.63
N SER A 312 4.55 -30.16 -1.92
CA SER A 312 5.78 -30.68 -2.53
C SER A 312 7.04 -30.03 -1.94
N PRO A 313 8.21 -30.69 -2.05
CA PRO A 313 9.48 -30.09 -1.60
C PRO A 313 9.77 -28.73 -2.24
N LEU A 314 9.40 -28.53 -3.51
CA LEU A 314 9.56 -27.24 -4.18
C LEU A 314 8.67 -26.15 -3.55
N SER A 315 7.40 -26.47 -3.33
CA SER A 315 6.45 -25.58 -2.64
C SER A 315 6.95 -25.18 -1.25
N ALA A 316 7.45 -26.15 -0.47
CA ALA A 316 8.00 -25.90 0.86
C ALA A 316 9.22 -24.96 0.82
N GLU A 317 10.12 -25.14 -0.16
CA GLU A 317 11.27 -24.26 -0.36
C GLU A 317 10.86 -22.83 -0.77
N ILE A 318 9.85 -22.68 -1.64
CA ILE A 318 9.31 -21.36 -2.00
C ILE A 318 8.69 -20.66 -0.79
N ILE A 319 7.89 -21.36 0.01
CA ILE A 319 7.28 -20.81 1.24
C ILE A 319 8.36 -20.37 2.24
N LYS A 320 9.44 -21.16 2.38
CA LYS A 320 10.59 -20.80 3.22
C LYS A 320 11.28 -19.53 2.73
N SER A 321 11.38 -19.31 1.42
CA SER A 321 11.90 -18.05 0.85
C SER A 321 10.97 -16.87 1.09
N LEU A 322 9.66 -17.06 0.97
CA LEU A 322 8.66 -16.04 1.31
C LEU A 322 8.76 -15.63 2.79
N ARG A 323 8.91 -16.59 3.70
CA ARG A 323 9.12 -16.34 5.14
C ARG A 323 10.27 -15.37 5.38
N TYR A 324 11.42 -15.64 4.76
CA TYR A 324 12.61 -14.84 4.93
C TYR A 324 12.40 -13.41 4.41
N GLY A 325 11.79 -13.27 3.23
CA GLY A 325 11.45 -11.96 2.66
C GLY A 325 10.43 -11.17 3.50
N GLN A 326 9.56 -11.85 4.26
CA GLN A 326 8.55 -11.22 5.11
C GLN A 326 9.07 -10.86 6.50
N SER A 327 10.03 -11.63 7.06
CA SER A 327 10.57 -11.33 8.40
C SER A 327 11.38 -10.04 8.43
N THR A 328 11.92 -9.62 7.28
CA THR A 328 12.62 -8.33 7.14
C THR A 328 11.70 -7.11 7.27
N ASP A 329 10.40 -7.25 7.01
CA ASP A 329 9.45 -6.12 7.04
C ASP A 329 8.75 -5.92 8.39
N GLY A 330 8.74 -6.92 9.27
CA GLY A 330 8.01 -6.87 10.54
C GLY A 330 8.64 -6.00 11.62
N GLY A 331 9.76 -5.32 11.36
CA GLY A 331 10.53 -4.56 12.36
C GLY A 331 11.03 -5.41 13.54
N ARG A 332 10.88 -6.74 13.48
CA ARG A 332 11.19 -7.66 14.58
C ARG A 332 12.56 -8.31 14.47
N GLU A 333 13.19 -8.29 13.29
CA GLU A 333 14.49 -8.98 13.09
C GLU A 333 15.58 -8.11 12.45
N VAL A 334 15.25 -6.97 11.84
CA VAL A 334 16.26 -6.02 11.33
C VAL A 334 16.09 -4.69 12.05
N ASN A 335 16.85 -4.51 13.13
CA ASN A 335 17.01 -3.20 13.78
C ASN A 335 17.85 -2.31 12.85
N GLU A 336 17.24 -1.85 11.75
CA GLU A 336 17.86 -0.87 10.87
C GLU A 336 17.55 0.55 11.36
N MET A 337 18.59 1.35 11.57
CA MET A 337 18.48 2.77 11.87
C MET A 337 19.13 3.55 10.73
N ALA A 338 18.35 4.37 10.02
CA ALA A 338 18.89 5.23 8.96
C ALA A 338 19.23 6.63 9.52
N PHE A 339 20.46 7.07 9.30
CA PHE A 339 20.94 8.41 9.63
C PHE A 339 21.06 9.21 8.34
N ARG A 340 20.24 10.26 8.20
CA ARG A 340 20.46 11.28 7.18
C ARG A 340 21.26 12.41 7.81
N MET A 341 22.44 12.69 7.27
CA MET A 341 23.32 13.76 7.73
C MET A 341 23.91 14.50 6.54
N ARG A 342 24.13 15.80 6.70
CA ARG A 342 24.84 16.59 5.69
C ARG A 342 26.30 16.70 6.09
N VAL A 343 27.20 16.23 5.23
CA VAL A 343 28.65 16.32 5.45
C VAL A 343 29.23 17.24 4.39
N GLU A 344 29.50 18.47 4.79
CA GLU A 344 29.87 19.59 3.92
C GLU A 344 28.72 19.92 2.94
N ASP A 345 28.85 19.49 1.69
CA ASP A 345 27.93 19.73 0.59
C ASP A 345 27.13 18.49 0.16
N GLU A 346 27.40 17.32 0.74
CA GLU A 346 26.69 16.07 0.43
C GLU A 346 25.71 15.66 1.53
N ASP A 347 24.46 15.39 1.15
CA ASP A 347 23.54 14.64 1.99
C ASP A 347 23.87 13.15 1.91
N ILE A 348 24.25 12.59 3.06
CA ILE A 348 24.67 11.21 3.25
C ILE A 348 23.58 10.48 4.04
N ASN A 349 23.19 9.31 3.54
CA ASN A 349 22.31 8.39 4.25
C ASN A 349 23.14 7.17 4.66
N VAL A 350 23.27 6.93 5.97
CA VAL A 350 23.97 5.75 6.52
C VAL A 350 22.95 4.88 7.22
N ARG A 351 22.84 3.61 6.82
CA ARG A 351 22.02 2.62 7.52
C ARG A 351 22.87 1.85 8.52
N LEU A 352 22.46 1.84 9.79
CA LEU A 352 23.04 1.02 10.85
C LEU A 352 22.16 -0.21 11.06
N GLY A 353 22.75 -1.35 11.40
CA GLY A 353 22.02 -2.60 11.62
C GLY A 353 22.73 -3.78 10.95
N SER A 354 22.38 -5.00 11.34
CA SER A 354 22.85 -6.20 10.63
C SER A 354 22.08 -6.30 9.31
N PRO A 355 22.69 -6.02 8.14
CA PRO A 355 22.07 -6.35 6.87
C PRO A 355 21.76 -7.84 6.91
N ALA A 356 20.51 -8.22 6.62
CA ALA A 356 20.08 -9.61 6.67
C ALA A 356 21.09 -10.49 5.91
N GLN A 357 21.79 -11.38 6.62
CA GLN A 357 22.76 -12.28 6.00
C GLN A 357 22.01 -13.23 5.07
N LEU A 358 22.23 -13.05 3.77
CA LEU A 358 21.72 -13.89 2.69
C LEU A 358 22.09 -15.36 2.94
N PRO A 359 21.11 -16.28 2.88
CA PRO A 359 20.81 -16.89 1.59
C PRO A 359 19.31 -16.76 1.28
N LEU A 360 18.97 -15.87 0.35
CA LEU A 360 17.57 -15.44 0.15
C LEU A 360 16.63 -16.49 -0.44
N VAL A 361 17.13 -17.42 -1.26
CA VAL A 361 16.32 -18.44 -1.93
C VAL A 361 17.19 -19.67 -2.15
N SER A 362 16.69 -20.88 -1.88
CA SER A 362 17.44 -22.09 -2.23
C SER A 362 17.63 -22.18 -3.74
N GLU A 363 18.69 -22.81 -4.24
CA GLU A 363 18.94 -22.88 -5.69
C GLU A 363 17.78 -23.50 -6.49
N VAL A 364 17.01 -24.38 -5.84
CA VAL A 364 15.83 -25.02 -6.42
C VAL A 364 14.69 -24.00 -6.55
N ALA A 365 14.34 -23.31 -5.47
CA ALA A 365 13.32 -22.26 -5.52
C ALA A 365 13.77 -21.08 -6.42
N GLN A 366 15.06 -20.76 -6.45
CA GLN A 366 15.60 -19.69 -7.27
C GLN A 366 15.44 -20.00 -8.75
N ARG A 367 15.76 -21.23 -9.17
CA ARG A 367 15.55 -21.67 -10.56
C ARG A 367 14.07 -21.63 -10.95
N ALA A 368 13.18 -22.08 -10.07
CA ALA A 368 11.75 -22.05 -10.33
C ALA A 368 11.20 -20.62 -10.45
N LEU A 369 11.56 -19.75 -9.51
CA LEU A 369 11.04 -18.39 -9.41
C LEU A 369 11.75 -17.39 -10.34
N ALA A 370 12.93 -17.73 -10.88
CA ALA A 370 13.61 -16.88 -11.85
C ALA A 370 12.97 -16.92 -13.25
N GLN A 371 12.06 -17.86 -13.50
CA GLN A 371 11.43 -18.08 -14.81
C GLN A 371 9.90 -18.19 -14.68
N PRO A 372 9.21 -17.18 -14.12
CA PRO A 372 7.77 -17.25 -13.87
C PRO A 372 6.92 -17.38 -15.15
N ALA A 373 7.47 -17.08 -16.33
CA ALA A 373 6.79 -17.32 -17.61
C ALA A 373 6.85 -18.79 -18.06
N GLN A 374 7.77 -19.59 -17.51
CA GLN A 374 7.91 -21.02 -17.78
C GLN A 374 7.29 -21.87 -16.66
N ILE A 375 7.46 -21.44 -15.41
CA ILE A 375 6.91 -22.08 -14.22
C ILE A 375 5.95 -21.09 -13.57
N GLU A 376 4.66 -21.26 -13.83
CA GLU A 376 3.62 -20.40 -13.26
C GLU A 376 3.67 -20.49 -11.72
N PRO A 377 3.91 -19.38 -10.99
CA PRO A 377 4.03 -19.43 -9.52
C PRO A 377 2.81 -20.04 -8.82
N LEU A 378 1.61 -19.83 -9.38
CA LEU A 378 0.36 -20.40 -8.86
C LEU A 378 0.26 -21.93 -9.04
N SER A 379 1.12 -22.55 -9.86
CA SER A 379 1.19 -24.01 -10.04
C SER A 379 1.80 -24.76 -8.85
N THR A 380 2.32 -24.03 -7.86
CA THR A 380 3.03 -24.57 -6.70
C THR A 380 2.07 -24.77 -5.52
N PHE A 381 2.37 -24.23 -4.34
CA PHE A 381 1.57 -24.44 -3.13
C PHE A 381 0.12 -23.98 -3.28
N VAL A 382 -0.17 -22.97 -4.12
CA VAL A 382 -1.55 -22.54 -4.39
C VAL A 382 -2.36 -23.66 -5.08
N SER A 383 -1.87 -24.20 -6.19
CA SER A 383 -2.53 -25.32 -6.88
C SER A 383 -2.58 -26.59 -6.04
N GLU A 384 -1.51 -26.91 -5.31
CA GLU A 384 -1.47 -28.10 -4.45
C GLU A 384 -2.53 -28.02 -3.35
N THR A 385 -2.68 -26.85 -2.72
CA THR A 385 -3.64 -26.60 -1.65
C THR A 385 -5.08 -26.69 -2.15
N LEU A 386 -5.39 -26.09 -3.30
CA LEU A 386 -6.73 -26.16 -3.89
C LEU A 386 -7.10 -27.59 -4.32
N ILE A 387 -6.17 -28.32 -4.93
CA ILE A 387 -6.37 -29.74 -5.32
C ILE A 387 -6.54 -30.61 -4.08
N ALA A 388 -5.76 -30.37 -3.01
CA ALA A 388 -5.89 -31.10 -1.76
C ALA A 388 -7.28 -30.88 -1.12
N ALA A 389 -7.78 -29.64 -1.09
CA ALA A 389 -9.12 -29.35 -0.59
C ALA A 389 -10.22 -30.08 -1.37
N ALA A 390 -10.09 -30.15 -2.70
CA ALA A 390 -11.01 -30.91 -3.55
C ALA A 390 -10.96 -32.42 -3.28
N ARG A 391 -9.77 -32.98 -3.10
CA ARG A 391 -9.57 -34.41 -2.74
C ARG A 391 -10.17 -34.76 -1.39
N VAL A 392 -9.93 -33.94 -0.37
CA VAL A 392 -10.53 -34.12 0.98
C VAL A 392 -12.05 -34.13 0.87
N SER A 393 -12.60 -33.25 0.03
CA SER A 393 -14.04 -33.15 -0.21
C SER A 393 -14.59 -34.20 -1.19
N LYS A 394 -13.72 -35.03 -1.80
CA LYS A 394 -14.06 -35.97 -2.88
C LYS A 394 -14.82 -35.33 -4.05
N LYS A 395 -14.44 -34.09 -4.39
CA LYS A 395 -15.07 -33.28 -5.43
C LYS A 395 -14.07 -32.98 -6.55
N ASP A 396 -14.60 -32.73 -7.74
CA ASP A 396 -13.86 -32.13 -8.84
C ASP A 396 -13.49 -30.67 -8.51
N LEU A 397 -12.49 -30.13 -9.19
CA LEU A 397 -12.04 -28.76 -9.00
C LEU A 397 -11.99 -28.01 -10.33
N VAL A 398 -12.54 -26.80 -10.35
CA VAL A 398 -12.34 -25.81 -11.41
C VAL A 398 -12.11 -24.44 -10.77
N ALA A 399 -10.93 -23.86 -10.91
CA ALA A 399 -10.52 -22.68 -10.16
C ALA A 399 -9.72 -21.69 -11.02
N ILE A 400 -10.03 -20.39 -10.86
CA ILE A 400 -9.26 -19.27 -11.40
C ILE A 400 -8.69 -18.49 -10.20
N PRO A 401 -7.50 -18.86 -9.71
CA PRO A 401 -6.89 -18.22 -8.54
C PRO A 401 -6.43 -16.78 -8.85
N THR A 402 -6.42 -15.93 -7.83
CA THR A 402 -5.86 -14.58 -7.87
C THR A 402 -4.36 -14.59 -7.55
N ASP A 403 -3.63 -13.58 -7.99
CA ASP A 403 -2.21 -13.42 -7.61
C ASP A 403 -2.07 -13.15 -6.10
N ASP A 404 -3.06 -12.51 -5.48
CA ASP A 404 -3.13 -12.27 -4.04
C ASP A 404 -3.19 -13.56 -3.22
N LEU A 405 -3.70 -14.66 -3.79
CA LEU A 405 -3.74 -15.95 -3.10
C LEU A 405 -2.33 -16.51 -2.88
N PHE A 406 -1.38 -16.25 -3.78
CA PHE A 406 0.03 -16.61 -3.60
C PHE A 406 0.61 -15.94 -2.35
N THR A 407 0.44 -14.62 -2.21
CA THR A 407 0.96 -13.87 -1.06
C THR A 407 0.29 -14.32 0.24
N ASN A 408 -1.04 -14.34 0.28
CA ASN A 408 -1.80 -14.60 1.50
C ASN A 408 -1.61 -16.04 1.99
N LEU A 409 -1.65 -17.01 1.08
CA LEU A 409 -1.48 -18.41 1.42
C LEU A 409 -0.02 -18.70 1.84
N GLY A 410 0.97 -18.11 1.15
CA GLY A 410 2.37 -18.23 1.54
C GLY A 410 2.65 -17.69 2.94
N GLN A 411 2.04 -16.54 3.29
CA GLN A 411 2.14 -15.96 4.63
C GLN A 411 1.49 -16.85 5.71
N LEU A 412 0.32 -17.42 5.43
CA LEU A 412 -0.42 -18.23 6.39
C LEU A 412 0.20 -19.61 6.62
N ILE A 413 0.65 -20.28 5.55
CA ILE A 413 1.37 -21.57 5.66
C ILE A 413 2.72 -21.38 6.38
N ASN A 414 3.30 -20.18 6.34
CA ASN A 414 4.48 -19.90 7.14
C ASN A 414 4.18 -19.86 8.66
N GLN A 415 2.94 -19.55 9.05
CA GLN A 415 2.52 -19.43 10.44
C GLN A 415 1.85 -20.71 10.98
N ALA A 416 1.35 -21.57 10.09
CA ALA A 416 0.60 -22.77 10.42
C ALA A 416 0.88 -23.90 9.41
N GLN A 417 0.59 -25.15 9.76
CA GLN A 417 0.69 -26.24 8.78
C GLN A 417 -0.29 -26.02 7.61
N PRO A 418 0.07 -26.44 6.37
CA PRO A 418 -0.87 -26.38 5.25
C PRO A 418 -2.15 -27.16 5.57
N SER A 419 -3.28 -26.45 5.55
CA SER A 419 -4.58 -27.01 5.89
C SER A 419 -5.71 -26.34 5.11
N THR A 420 -6.87 -26.96 5.12
CA THR A 420 -8.07 -26.43 4.47
C THR A 420 -8.62 -25.18 5.18
N GLU A 421 -8.34 -24.98 6.48
CA GLU A 421 -8.65 -23.74 7.20
C GLU A 421 -7.70 -22.60 6.80
N VAL A 422 -6.41 -22.90 6.61
CA VAL A 422 -5.43 -21.93 6.10
C VAL A 422 -5.82 -21.47 4.69
N LEU A 423 -6.28 -22.38 3.83
CA LEU A 423 -6.84 -22.03 2.52
C LEU A 423 -8.06 -21.11 2.65
N LYS A 424 -8.99 -21.43 3.56
CA LYS A 424 -10.19 -20.62 3.79
C LYS A 424 -9.82 -19.19 4.19
N GLU A 425 -8.94 -19.01 5.18
CA GLU A 425 -8.49 -17.68 5.60
C GLU A 425 -7.76 -16.95 4.45
N ALA A 426 -6.96 -17.66 3.66
CA ALA A 426 -6.30 -17.07 2.49
C ALA A 426 -7.29 -16.57 1.44
N CYS A 427 -8.34 -17.35 1.14
CA CYS A 427 -9.41 -16.95 0.22
C CYS A 427 -10.19 -15.74 0.74
N GLU A 428 -10.48 -15.67 2.05
CA GLU A 428 -11.13 -14.52 2.69
C GLU A 428 -10.31 -13.24 2.55
N LYS A 429 -8.97 -13.32 2.69
CA LYS A 429 -8.06 -12.18 2.51
C LYS A 429 -7.86 -11.77 1.05
N ALA A 430 -7.95 -12.73 0.12
CA ALA A 430 -7.70 -12.54 -1.30
C ALA A 430 -8.96 -12.25 -2.13
N ASP A 431 -10.11 -11.97 -1.51
CA ASP A 431 -11.40 -11.77 -2.18
C ASP A 431 -11.81 -12.94 -3.11
N VAL A 432 -11.42 -14.17 -2.77
CA VAL A 432 -11.77 -15.39 -3.52
C VAL A 432 -13.03 -16.00 -2.93
N VAL A 433 -14.00 -16.30 -3.80
CA VAL A 433 -15.18 -17.09 -3.45
C VAL A 433 -14.89 -18.56 -3.69
N ALA A 434 -15.23 -19.40 -2.72
CA ALA A 434 -15.42 -20.83 -2.94
C ALA A 434 -16.93 -21.12 -3.09
N VAL A 435 -17.32 -21.85 -4.14
CA VAL A 435 -18.71 -22.23 -4.41
C VAL A 435 -18.76 -23.73 -4.67
N GLU A 436 -19.75 -24.41 -4.09
CA GLU A 436 -20.07 -25.78 -4.41
C GLU A 436 -21.13 -25.83 -5.51
N ASP A 437 -20.89 -26.64 -6.54
CA ASP A 437 -21.82 -26.89 -7.63
C ASP A 437 -21.86 -28.40 -7.91
N GLY A 438 -22.85 -29.09 -7.34
CA GLY A 438 -22.94 -30.55 -7.41
C GLY A 438 -21.68 -31.22 -6.84
N ASN A 439 -21.01 -32.04 -7.64
CA ASN A 439 -19.76 -32.71 -7.26
C ASN A 439 -18.49 -31.87 -7.50
N ALA A 440 -18.62 -30.57 -7.78
CA ALA A 440 -17.47 -29.70 -8.07
C ALA A 440 -17.31 -28.58 -7.03
N LEU A 441 -16.05 -28.26 -6.73
CA LEU A 441 -15.65 -27.03 -6.05
C LEU A 441 -15.16 -26.01 -7.07
N LEU A 442 -15.70 -24.80 -6.97
CA LEU A 442 -15.35 -23.67 -7.81
C LEU A 442 -14.65 -22.59 -6.99
N PHE A 443 -13.53 -22.07 -7.48
CA PHE A 443 -12.85 -20.93 -6.86
C PHE A 443 -12.67 -19.79 -7.87
N ARG A 444 -13.18 -18.61 -7.54
CA ARG A 444 -13.07 -17.42 -8.41
C ARG A 444 -12.88 -16.14 -7.61
N ALA A 445 -12.30 -15.12 -8.24
CA ALA A 445 -12.35 -13.76 -7.70
C ALA A 445 -13.79 -13.24 -7.60
N MET A 446 -14.07 -12.43 -6.58
CA MET A 446 -15.31 -11.67 -6.47
C MET A 446 -15.49 -10.63 -7.58
N ASP A 447 -14.40 -10.12 -8.13
CA ASP A 447 -14.38 -9.18 -9.27
C ASP A 447 -13.36 -9.69 -10.29
N THR A 448 -13.82 -10.54 -11.21
CA THR A 448 -12.96 -11.25 -12.17
C THR A 448 -12.32 -10.31 -13.18
N GLU A 449 -12.99 -9.22 -13.56
CA GLU A 449 -12.44 -8.23 -14.48
C GLU A 449 -11.37 -7.36 -13.80
N ARG A 450 -11.59 -6.93 -12.55
CA ARG A 450 -10.54 -6.25 -11.78
C ARG A 450 -9.32 -7.14 -11.64
N GLU A 451 -9.51 -8.41 -11.25
CA GLU A 451 -8.41 -9.35 -11.07
C GLU A 451 -7.61 -9.55 -12.35
N ALA A 452 -8.28 -9.81 -13.47
CA ALA A 452 -7.62 -9.97 -14.77
C ALA A 452 -6.75 -8.76 -15.14
N ASN A 453 -7.22 -7.54 -14.83
CA ASN A 453 -6.49 -6.30 -15.07
C ASN A 453 -5.36 -6.06 -14.06
N SER A 454 -5.41 -6.66 -12.86
CA SER A 454 -4.35 -6.55 -11.84
C SER A 454 -3.33 -7.68 -11.86
N ARG A 455 -3.50 -8.68 -12.74
CA ARG A 455 -2.54 -9.79 -12.87
C ARG A 455 -1.16 -9.28 -13.24
N VAL A 456 -0.16 -9.77 -12.52
CA VAL A 456 1.24 -9.47 -12.83
C VAL A 456 1.63 -10.21 -14.11
N SER A 457 2.10 -9.50 -15.12
CA SER A 457 2.65 -10.14 -16.31
C SER A 457 3.86 -11.01 -15.95
N ARG A 458 3.79 -12.31 -16.25
CA ARG A 458 4.87 -13.27 -15.93
C ARG A 458 6.15 -13.00 -16.71
N SER A 459 6.03 -12.57 -17.97
CA SER A 459 7.19 -12.17 -18.77
C SER A 459 7.86 -10.91 -18.21
N TRP A 460 7.07 -9.92 -17.80
CA TRP A 460 7.59 -8.73 -17.12
C TRP A 460 8.28 -9.10 -15.81
N LEU A 461 7.64 -9.93 -14.98
CA LEU A 461 8.21 -10.36 -13.70
C LEU A 461 9.54 -11.11 -13.91
N GLN A 462 9.61 -11.98 -14.91
CA GLN A 462 10.85 -12.65 -15.30
C GLN A 462 11.96 -11.65 -15.65
N THR A 463 11.66 -10.63 -16.47
CA THR A 463 12.63 -9.57 -16.79
C THR A 463 13.09 -8.84 -15.54
N GLN A 464 12.19 -8.50 -14.62
CA GLN A 464 12.57 -7.85 -13.36
C GLN A 464 13.45 -8.76 -12.49
N MET A 465 13.18 -10.06 -12.42
CA MET A 465 13.98 -10.99 -11.63
C MET A 465 15.38 -11.16 -12.23
N GLN A 466 15.51 -11.18 -13.56
CA GLN A 466 16.81 -11.18 -14.23
C GLN A 466 17.62 -9.92 -13.91
N VAL A 467 16.98 -8.75 -13.84
CA VAL A 467 17.64 -7.50 -13.42
C VAL A 467 18.01 -7.56 -11.95
N ALA A 468 17.09 -7.97 -11.07
CA ALA A 468 17.32 -8.07 -9.62
C ALA A 468 18.45 -9.03 -9.25
N GLN A 469 18.73 -10.06 -10.08
CA GLN A 469 19.87 -10.96 -9.91
C GLN A 469 21.23 -10.25 -9.95
N SER A 470 21.31 -9.03 -10.51
CA SER A 470 22.52 -8.19 -10.44
C SER A 470 22.82 -7.64 -9.03
N GLY A 471 21.88 -7.78 -8.10
CA GLY A 471 21.99 -7.33 -6.71
C GLY A 471 21.40 -5.95 -6.43
N TYR A 472 20.94 -5.23 -7.47
CA TYR A 472 20.30 -3.92 -7.36
C TYR A 472 19.22 -3.71 -8.43
N LEU A 473 18.40 -2.68 -8.25
CA LEU A 473 17.46 -2.22 -9.27
C LEU A 473 17.80 -0.79 -9.71
N ARG A 474 17.79 -0.53 -11.02
CA ARG A 474 17.80 0.84 -11.54
C ARG A 474 16.49 1.53 -11.20
N LEU A 475 16.48 2.87 -11.23
CA LEU A 475 15.27 3.64 -10.91
C LEU A 475 14.14 3.31 -11.88
N VAL A 476 14.42 3.09 -13.16
CA VAL A 476 13.41 2.67 -14.14
C VAL A 476 12.71 1.36 -13.74
N ASN A 477 13.44 0.41 -13.15
CA ASN A 477 12.85 -0.83 -12.66
C ASN A 477 12.02 -0.59 -11.38
N ARG A 478 12.51 0.25 -10.46
CA ARG A 478 11.76 0.66 -9.26
C ARG A 478 10.45 1.35 -9.62
N ILE A 479 10.46 2.22 -10.63
CA ILE A 479 9.26 2.86 -11.18
C ILE A 479 8.28 1.80 -11.70
N GLN A 480 8.75 0.84 -12.50
CA GLN A 480 7.90 -0.23 -13.00
C GLN A 480 7.28 -1.05 -11.86
N PHE A 481 8.05 -1.34 -10.79
CA PHE A 481 7.46 -1.95 -9.59
C PHE A 481 6.44 -1.05 -8.94
N ALA A 482 6.70 0.25 -8.79
CA ALA A 482 5.73 1.19 -8.22
C ALA A 482 4.43 1.28 -9.06
N GLU A 483 4.53 1.21 -10.38
CA GLU A 483 3.39 1.16 -11.31
C GLU A 483 2.58 -0.13 -11.17
N GLN A 484 3.25 -1.28 -11.01
CA GLN A 484 2.61 -2.59 -10.82
C GLN A 484 2.06 -2.79 -9.41
N MET A 485 2.65 -2.14 -8.40
CA MET A 485 2.11 -2.16 -7.05
C MET A 485 0.73 -1.52 -7.08
N ALA A 486 -0.28 -2.26 -6.64
CA ALA A 486 -1.59 -1.69 -6.39
C ALA A 486 -1.42 -0.43 -5.53
N ARG A 487 -2.12 0.67 -5.87
CA ARG A 487 -2.12 1.89 -5.05
C ARG A 487 -2.48 1.62 -3.60
N GLU A 488 -3.24 0.55 -3.42
CA GLU A 488 -3.62 -0.11 -2.18
C GLU A 488 -2.43 -0.48 -1.27
N GLY A 489 -1.19 -0.51 -1.75
CA GLY A 489 -0.03 -0.81 -0.91
C GLY A 489 -0.02 -2.23 -0.34
N LYS A 490 -0.90 -3.12 -0.83
CA LYS A 490 -0.80 -4.56 -0.62
C LYS A 490 0.43 -5.08 -1.35
N SER A 491 1.22 -5.94 -0.72
CA SER A 491 2.30 -6.65 -1.40
C SER A 491 1.69 -7.71 -2.30
N GLY A 492 1.53 -7.38 -3.59
CA GLY A 492 1.16 -8.37 -4.60
C GLY A 492 2.30 -9.35 -4.86
N MET A 493 2.03 -10.38 -5.67
CA MET A 493 3.03 -11.41 -6.03
C MET A 493 4.35 -10.81 -6.54
N SER A 494 4.30 -9.78 -7.39
CA SER A 494 5.50 -9.10 -7.91
C SER A 494 6.42 -8.60 -6.79
N PHE A 495 5.82 -8.14 -5.69
CA PHE A 495 6.54 -7.61 -4.57
C PHE A 495 7.15 -8.71 -3.69
N GLU A 496 6.46 -9.84 -3.51
CA GLU A 496 7.04 -11.01 -2.83
C GLU A 496 8.25 -11.55 -3.60
N PHE A 497 8.18 -11.54 -4.93
CA PHE A 497 9.34 -11.84 -5.77
C PHE A 497 10.46 -10.84 -5.56
N LEU A 498 10.16 -9.54 -5.54
CA LEU A 498 11.19 -8.54 -5.24
C LEU A 498 11.83 -8.77 -3.87
N ARG A 499 11.05 -9.09 -2.83
CA ARG A 499 11.58 -9.44 -1.49
C ARG A 499 12.52 -10.64 -1.54
N MET A 500 12.18 -11.66 -2.32
CA MET A 500 13.02 -12.85 -2.46
C MET A 500 14.31 -12.60 -3.23
N PHE A 501 14.32 -11.73 -4.25
CA PHE A 501 15.51 -11.55 -5.11
C PHE A 501 16.34 -10.30 -4.77
N ALA A 502 15.73 -9.26 -4.22
CA ALA A 502 16.37 -8.01 -3.81
C ALA A 502 15.62 -7.39 -2.60
N PRO A 503 15.76 -7.96 -1.38
CA PRO A 503 15.02 -7.53 -0.19
C PRO A 503 15.30 -6.07 0.19
N THR A 504 16.54 -5.59 0.03
CA THR A 504 16.88 -4.19 0.30
C THR A 504 16.10 -3.22 -0.60
N GLU A 505 15.90 -3.60 -1.87
CA GLU A 505 15.09 -2.86 -2.84
C GLU A 505 13.61 -2.91 -2.48
N ALA A 506 13.13 -4.09 -2.09
CA ALA A 506 11.77 -4.29 -1.61
C ALA A 506 11.48 -3.39 -0.40
N SER A 507 12.25 -3.55 0.69
CA SER A 507 12.05 -2.77 1.91
C SER A 507 12.18 -1.26 1.63
N GLY A 508 13.10 -0.84 0.75
CA GLY A 508 13.17 0.52 0.26
C GLY A 508 11.85 1.01 -0.34
N LEU A 509 11.23 0.26 -1.25
CA LEU A 509 9.95 0.62 -1.88
C LEU A 509 8.75 0.61 -0.93
N LEU A 510 8.74 -0.27 0.09
CA LEU A 510 7.65 -0.31 1.08
C LEU A 510 7.73 0.83 2.09
N GLN A 511 8.94 1.15 2.55
CA GLN A 511 9.19 2.22 3.50
C GLN A 511 8.94 3.61 2.89
N ILE A 512 8.99 3.74 1.56
CA ILE A 512 8.62 4.97 0.87
C ILE A 512 7.13 5.28 1.12
N PRO A 513 6.80 6.47 1.65
CA PRO A 513 5.40 6.89 1.84
C PRO A 513 4.58 6.76 0.55
N PRO A 514 3.27 6.45 0.62
CA PRO A 514 2.42 6.32 -0.58
C PRO A 514 2.55 7.49 -1.55
N ALA A 515 2.63 8.72 -1.06
CA ALA A 515 2.77 9.91 -1.90
C ALA A 515 4.09 9.95 -2.69
N HIS A 516 5.18 9.45 -2.11
CA HIS A 516 6.45 9.35 -2.83
C HIS A 516 6.41 8.24 -3.89
N ARG A 517 5.66 7.15 -3.66
CA ARG A 517 5.38 6.15 -4.70
C ARG A 517 4.56 6.75 -5.85
N ASP A 518 3.62 7.63 -5.57
CA ASP A 518 2.88 8.35 -6.61
C ASP A 518 3.77 9.33 -7.38
N LEU A 519 4.73 10.00 -6.72
CA LEU A 519 5.76 10.80 -7.39
C LEU A 519 6.63 9.93 -8.32
N LEU A 520 7.01 8.72 -7.90
CA LEU A 520 7.73 7.76 -8.74
C LEU A 520 6.92 7.35 -9.98
N ARG A 521 5.62 7.08 -9.81
CA ARG A 521 4.71 6.77 -10.94
C ARG A 521 4.60 7.94 -11.91
N LEU A 522 4.41 9.16 -11.39
CA LEU A 522 4.39 10.38 -12.22
C LEU A 522 5.68 10.55 -12.99
N TYR A 523 6.82 10.26 -12.35
CA TYR A 523 8.11 10.34 -13.01
C TYR A 523 8.27 9.32 -14.14
N GLY A 524 7.82 8.08 -13.92
CA GLY A 524 7.76 7.05 -14.97
C GLY A 524 6.93 7.45 -16.18
N HIS A 525 5.74 7.99 -15.93
CA HIS A 525 4.81 8.39 -16.98
C HIS A 525 5.21 9.68 -17.70
N ALA A 526 6.01 10.54 -17.06
CA ALA A 526 6.42 11.82 -17.64
C ALA A 526 7.21 11.64 -18.95
N ASN A 527 7.55 10.40 -19.33
CA ASN A 527 8.25 10.02 -20.55
C ASN A 527 9.55 10.82 -20.72
N VAL A 528 10.08 11.27 -19.59
CA VAL A 528 11.39 11.88 -19.48
C VAL A 528 12.33 10.73 -19.76
N ASN A 529 12.89 10.70 -20.95
CA ASN A 529 13.98 9.78 -21.23
C ASN A 529 15.08 10.15 -20.24
N LEU A 530 15.18 9.37 -19.17
CA LEU A 530 16.01 9.68 -18.01
C LEU A 530 17.42 10.02 -18.48
N ASP A 531 17.92 9.21 -19.41
CA ASP A 531 19.26 9.28 -19.98
C ASP A 531 19.48 10.54 -20.86
N GLN A 532 18.41 11.23 -21.27
CA GLN A 532 18.46 12.45 -22.09
C GLN A 532 18.08 13.72 -21.34
N MET A 533 17.63 13.61 -20.08
CA MET A 533 17.37 14.81 -19.29
C MET A 533 18.71 15.47 -18.94
N PRO A 534 18.98 16.70 -19.46
CA PRO A 534 20.21 17.40 -19.13
C PRO A 534 20.25 17.69 -17.62
N GLU A 535 21.45 17.78 -17.06
CA GLU A 535 21.60 18.27 -15.68
C GLU A 535 20.88 19.60 -15.51
N GLY A 536 20.11 19.72 -14.43
CA GLY A 536 19.30 20.89 -14.17
C GLY A 536 17.86 20.57 -13.79
N LYS A 537 17.01 21.59 -13.93
CA LYS A 537 15.62 21.58 -13.50
C LYS A 537 14.68 21.53 -14.70
N ALA A 538 13.73 20.60 -14.69
CA ALA A 538 12.57 20.62 -15.57
C ALA A 538 11.31 20.69 -14.73
N SER A 539 10.33 21.48 -15.17
CA SER A 539 9.01 21.49 -14.55
C SER A 539 7.94 21.22 -15.60
N ARG A 540 6.88 20.53 -15.19
CA ARG A 540 5.71 20.28 -16.03
C ARG A 540 4.48 20.72 -15.26
N ALA A 541 3.77 21.70 -15.80
CA ALA A 541 2.49 22.11 -15.26
C ALA A 541 1.42 21.06 -15.56
N MET A 542 0.42 20.95 -14.69
CA MET A 542 -0.64 19.93 -14.77
C MET A 542 -1.39 19.97 -16.10
N ASN A 543 -1.62 21.16 -16.67
CA ASN A 543 -2.28 21.33 -17.96
C ASN A 543 -1.44 20.84 -19.16
N GLN A 544 -0.14 20.58 -18.98
CA GLN A 544 0.75 20.01 -19.98
C GLN A 544 0.88 18.47 -19.84
N MET A 545 0.24 17.90 -18.82
CA MET A 545 0.28 16.47 -18.51
C MET A 545 -0.78 15.67 -19.27
N THR A 546 -0.56 14.36 -19.43
CA THR A 546 -1.58 13.46 -19.97
C THR A 546 -2.75 13.31 -18.99
N SER A 547 -3.90 12.84 -19.45
CA SER A 547 -5.05 12.61 -18.54
C SER A 547 -4.73 11.63 -17.41
N ALA A 548 -3.89 10.62 -17.66
CA ALA A 548 -3.46 9.65 -16.65
C ALA A 548 -2.58 10.31 -15.56
N ASP A 549 -1.64 11.15 -15.97
CA ASP A 549 -0.73 11.89 -15.07
C ASP A 549 -1.52 12.91 -14.24
N GLN A 550 -2.45 13.63 -14.88
CA GLN A 550 -3.35 14.55 -14.19
C GLN A 550 -4.18 13.81 -13.13
N GLN A 551 -4.63 12.59 -13.42
CA GLN A 551 -5.34 11.77 -12.44
C GLN A 551 -4.45 11.38 -11.27
N ILE A 552 -3.21 10.95 -11.50
CA ILE A 552 -2.27 10.64 -10.40
C ILE A 552 -2.04 11.89 -9.54
N LEU A 553 -1.78 13.04 -10.17
CA LEU A 553 -1.55 14.30 -9.47
C LEU A 553 -2.78 14.73 -8.66
N TRP A 554 -4.00 14.62 -9.23
CA TRP A 554 -5.23 14.88 -8.49
C TRP A 554 -5.39 13.95 -7.29
N GLN A 555 -5.07 12.67 -7.44
CA GLN A 555 -5.13 11.74 -6.33
C GLN A 555 -4.14 12.11 -5.24
N MET A 556 -2.91 12.49 -5.59
CA MET A 556 -1.94 12.98 -4.62
C MET A 556 -2.43 14.20 -3.85
N LEU A 557 -3.13 15.13 -4.51
CA LEU A 557 -3.63 16.36 -3.90
C LEU A 557 -4.88 16.16 -3.05
N LEU A 558 -5.78 15.26 -3.48
CA LEU A 558 -7.12 15.12 -2.91
C LEU A 558 -7.28 13.91 -1.99
N ASN A 559 -6.54 12.82 -2.22
CA ASN A 559 -6.71 11.54 -1.52
C ASN A 559 -5.87 11.39 -0.24
N ARG A 560 -5.31 12.47 0.30
CA ARG A 560 -4.55 12.40 1.55
C ARG A 560 -5.47 12.48 2.77
N PRO A 561 -5.28 11.63 3.79
CA PRO A 561 -6.04 11.72 5.04
C PRO A 561 -5.90 13.09 5.72
N SER A 562 -4.72 13.72 5.60
CA SER A 562 -4.35 14.99 6.21
C SER A 562 -4.42 16.20 5.26
N GLY A 563 -4.81 16.03 3.99
CA GLY A 563 -4.54 17.03 2.94
C GLY A 563 -3.05 17.10 2.56
N PRO A 564 -2.65 17.96 1.59
CA PRO A 564 -1.25 18.22 1.28
C PRO A 564 -0.58 18.81 2.53
N MET A 565 0.55 18.23 2.95
CA MET A 565 1.39 18.85 3.96
C MET A 565 2.03 20.07 3.31
N ILE A 566 1.71 21.26 3.79
CA ILE A 566 2.43 22.48 3.43
C ILE A 566 3.77 22.39 4.17
N MET A 567 4.90 22.36 3.46
CA MET A 567 6.21 22.40 4.12
C MET A 567 6.29 23.61 5.05
N GLY A 568 6.43 23.35 6.35
CA GLY A 568 6.25 24.30 7.45
C GLY A 568 5.42 23.70 8.60
N GLU A 569 4.54 22.76 8.30
CA GLU A 569 3.71 22.03 9.28
C GLU A 569 3.98 20.52 9.15
N GLY A 570 5.05 20.05 9.81
CA GLY A 570 5.38 18.62 9.88
C GLY A 570 4.44 17.83 10.79
N MET A 571 4.26 16.54 10.51
CA MET A 571 3.80 15.55 11.49
C MET A 571 4.97 15.01 12.33
N ALA A 572 4.68 14.55 13.55
CA ALA A 572 5.52 14.56 14.77
C ALA A 572 5.40 15.91 15.48
N ILE A 573 5.45 15.92 16.83
CA ILE A 573 5.33 17.13 17.70
C ILE A 573 5.79 18.36 16.91
N SER A 574 4.83 19.15 16.42
CA SER A 574 5.15 20.23 15.50
C SER A 574 5.65 21.39 16.34
N MET A 575 6.95 21.40 16.60
CA MET A 575 7.64 22.55 17.15
C MET A 575 7.97 23.45 15.97
N THR A 576 7.06 24.37 15.64
CA THR A 576 7.37 25.52 14.78
C THR A 576 8.36 26.41 15.53
N THR A 577 9.66 26.09 15.44
CA THR A 577 10.73 27.00 15.82
C THR A 577 10.86 28.02 14.70
N GLY A 578 10.06 29.08 14.78
CA GLY A 578 10.12 30.20 13.84
C GLY A 578 11.54 30.78 13.81
N GLY A 579 12.33 30.35 12.84
CA GLY A 579 13.57 31.03 12.47
C GLY A 579 13.23 32.43 11.94
N PRO A 580 14.11 33.42 12.09
CA PRO A 580 13.84 34.82 11.74
C PRO A 580 13.72 35.11 10.22
N GLY A 581 13.27 34.14 9.41
CA GLY A 581 13.14 34.24 7.97
C GLY A 581 11.84 33.65 7.38
N GLU A 582 10.82 33.32 8.18
CA GLU A 582 9.55 32.83 7.62
C GLU A 582 8.88 33.91 6.75
N GLN A 583 8.93 33.62 5.44
CA GLN A 583 8.46 34.46 4.35
C GLN A 583 6.95 34.69 4.43
N ASN A 584 6.54 35.87 3.94
CA ASN A 584 5.19 36.38 3.73
C ASN A 584 4.22 35.44 2.99
N GLN A 585 3.91 34.26 3.52
CA GLN A 585 2.79 33.48 3.02
C GLN A 585 1.49 34.03 3.61
N PRO A 586 0.43 34.18 2.79
CA PRO A 586 -0.88 34.58 3.30
C PRO A 586 -1.34 33.54 4.34
N LYS A 587 -1.70 34.01 5.55
CA LYS A 587 -2.27 33.15 6.60
C LYS A 587 -3.62 32.60 6.11
N LEU A 588 -3.61 31.42 5.50
CA LEU A 588 -4.82 30.70 5.14
C LEU A 588 -5.57 30.27 6.40
N THR A 589 -6.89 30.44 6.38
CA THR A 589 -7.78 29.91 7.43
C THR A 589 -7.78 28.38 7.40
N ASP A 590 -8.12 27.73 8.51
CA ASP A 590 -8.15 26.26 8.61
C ASP A 590 -9.04 25.63 7.53
N TYR A 591 -10.14 26.28 7.17
CA TYR A 591 -11.02 25.85 6.09
C TYR A 591 -10.34 25.92 4.72
N GLN A 592 -9.62 27.00 4.44
CA GLN A 592 -8.90 27.19 3.18
C GLN A 592 -7.68 26.29 3.03
N ARG A 593 -7.23 25.65 4.12
CA ARG A 593 -6.17 24.62 4.08
C ARG A 593 -6.69 23.26 3.64
N GLU A 594 -8.00 23.02 3.70
CA GLU A 594 -8.57 21.76 3.19
C GLU A 594 -8.45 21.71 1.66
N SER A 595 -7.88 20.62 1.13
CA SER A 595 -7.48 20.54 -0.28
C SER A 595 -8.63 20.64 -1.27
N THR A 596 -9.79 20.04 -0.98
CA THR A 596 -10.97 20.13 -1.85
C THR A 596 -11.61 21.52 -1.84
N VAL A 597 -11.37 22.33 -0.81
CA VAL A 597 -11.75 23.75 -0.77
C VAL A 597 -10.74 24.58 -1.56
N PHE A 598 -9.46 24.38 -1.27
CA PHE A 598 -8.37 25.15 -1.86
C PHE A 598 -8.30 24.96 -3.38
N TYR A 599 -8.25 23.70 -3.84
CA TYR A 599 -8.11 23.38 -5.26
C TYR A 599 -9.41 23.52 -6.06
N ALA A 600 -10.55 23.76 -5.41
CA ALA A 600 -11.79 24.05 -6.12
C ALA A 600 -11.63 25.24 -7.07
N ASN A 601 -10.84 26.25 -6.67
CA ASN A 601 -10.63 27.48 -7.43
C ASN A 601 -9.18 27.68 -7.93
N ALA A 602 -8.29 26.72 -7.69
CA ALA A 602 -6.90 26.83 -8.11
C ALA A 602 -6.76 26.72 -9.64
N SER A 603 -5.86 27.54 -10.21
CA SER A 603 -5.46 27.41 -11.61
C SER A 603 -4.59 26.17 -11.81
N LEU A 604 -4.93 25.32 -12.77
CA LEU A 604 -4.13 24.14 -13.12
C LEU A 604 -2.70 24.50 -13.56
N GLN A 605 -2.45 25.74 -13.97
CA GLN A 605 -1.11 26.21 -14.34
C GLN A 605 -0.15 26.33 -13.15
N THR A 606 -0.70 26.45 -11.93
CA THR A 606 0.07 26.60 -10.68
C THR A 606 0.32 25.29 -9.96
N ILE A 607 -0.19 24.18 -10.51
CA ILE A 607 -0.01 22.83 -10.00
C ILE A 607 0.87 22.11 -11.01
N GLY A 608 1.89 21.39 -10.54
CA GLY A 608 2.79 20.67 -11.43
C GLY A 608 3.78 19.81 -10.69
N VAL A 609 4.77 19.31 -11.42
CA VAL A 609 5.92 18.61 -10.85
C VAL A 609 7.21 19.23 -11.36
N GLU A 610 8.18 19.39 -10.46
CA GLU A 610 9.57 19.73 -10.78
C GLU A 610 10.43 18.49 -10.61
N PHE A 611 11.34 18.29 -11.55
CA PHE A 611 12.36 17.26 -11.55
C PHE A 611 13.70 17.97 -11.58
N GLN A 612 14.58 17.67 -10.64
CA GLN A 612 15.96 18.12 -10.67
C GLN A 612 16.91 16.92 -10.67
N GLN A 613 17.82 16.89 -11.64
CA GLN A 613 18.81 15.83 -11.77
C GLN A 613 20.22 16.39 -11.54
N ASN A 614 20.99 15.69 -10.71
CA ASN A 614 22.41 15.97 -10.49
C ASN A 614 23.21 14.67 -10.63
N ALA A 615 24.25 14.64 -11.47
CA ALA A 615 25.14 13.48 -11.53
C ALA A 615 25.87 13.27 -10.20
N LYS A 616 26.17 12.01 -9.89
CA LYS A 616 26.96 11.62 -8.73
C LYS A 616 27.96 10.54 -9.12
N GLN A 617 29.18 10.70 -8.65
CA GLN A 617 30.15 9.63 -8.64
C GLN A 617 29.82 8.69 -7.48
N LEU A 618 29.61 7.42 -7.78
CA LEU A 618 29.20 6.42 -6.81
C LEU A 618 30.14 5.21 -6.85
N LEU A 619 30.06 4.41 -5.80
CA LEU A 619 30.59 3.06 -5.75
C LEU A 619 29.44 2.12 -5.43
N TYR A 620 29.45 0.95 -6.06
CA TYR A 620 28.63 -0.16 -5.62
C TYR A 620 29.43 -0.93 -4.55
N ALA A 621 29.04 -0.74 -3.29
CA ALA A 621 29.72 -1.27 -2.13
C ALA A 621 29.02 -2.56 -1.66
N ARG A 622 29.78 -3.66 -1.55
CA ARG A 622 29.28 -5.00 -1.18
C ARG A 622 29.83 -5.44 0.16
N LEU A 623 29.05 -6.29 0.84
CA LEU A 623 29.37 -6.86 2.14
C LEU A 623 29.92 -8.28 1.95
N GLY A 624 31.24 -8.44 2.03
CA GLY A 624 31.91 -9.71 1.82
C GLY A 624 31.53 -10.36 0.49
N ASN A 625 31.05 -11.60 0.56
CA ASN A 625 30.64 -12.39 -0.62
C ASN A 625 29.16 -12.21 -0.99
N SER A 626 28.40 -11.35 -0.30
CA SER A 626 26.99 -11.12 -0.61
C SER A 626 26.80 -10.61 -2.04
N LYS A 627 25.77 -11.09 -2.76
CA LYS A 627 25.43 -10.59 -4.11
C LYS A 627 24.84 -9.17 -4.09
N GLY A 628 24.16 -8.83 -2.99
CA GLY A 628 23.63 -7.50 -2.76
C GLY A 628 24.72 -6.49 -2.36
N GLY A 629 24.44 -5.23 -2.61
CA GLY A 629 25.30 -4.11 -2.26
C GLY A 629 24.48 -2.82 -2.25
N GLU A 630 25.14 -1.72 -1.95
CA GLU A 630 24.52 -0.40 -1.91
C GLU A 630 25.32 0.59 -2.76
N PHE A 631 24.61 1.49 -3.44
CA PHE A 631 25.25 2.59 -4.14
C PHE A 631 25.50 3.73 -3.16
N MET A 632 26.76 4.06 -2.95
CA MET A 632 27.18 5.08 -1.99
C MET A 632 28.22 6.00 -2.62
N SER A 633 28.23 7.29 -2.22
CA SER A 633 29.37 8.13 -2.56
C SER A 633 30.62 7.62 -1.82
N PRO A 634 31.84 7.80 -2.37
CA PRO A 634 33.08 7.47 -1.66
C PRO A 634 33.13 8.08 -0.25
N LYS A 635 32.64 9.31 -0.10
CA LYS A 635 32.57 10.00 1.19
C LYS A 635 31.58 9.34 2.15
N ALA A 636 30.40 8.93 1.68
CA ALA A 636 29.43 8.18 2.46
C ALA A 636 29.98 6.84 2.99
N ILE A 637 30.74 6.12 2.16
CA ILE A 637 31.45 4.90 2.57
C ILE A 637 32.44 5.22 3.69
N GLY A 638 33.21 6.31 3.52
CA GLY A 638 34.13 6.79 4.54
C GLY A 638 33.45 7.09 5.87
N VAL A 639 32.33 7.81 5.84
CA VAL A 639 31.54 8.13 7.05
C VAL A 639 31.04 6.85 7.70
N ALA A 640 30.45 5.92 6.94
CA ALA A 640 29.95 4.65 7.47
C ALA A 640 31.07 3.81 8.12
N GLN A 641 32.24 3.72 7.49
CA GLN A 641 33.42 3.03 8.05
C GLN A 641 33.99 3.73 9.29
N GLY A 642 34.04 5.06 9.28
CA GLY A 642 34.46 5.86 10.42
C GLY A 642 33.53 5.67 11.63
N MET A 643 32.22 5.73 11.41
CA MET A 643 31.20 5.43 12.42
C MET A 643 31.35 4.00 12.94
N SER A 644 31.60 3.03 12.06
CA SER A 644 31.79 1.63 12.45
C SER A 644 32.93 1.46 13.42
N SER A 645 34.04 2.17 13.20
CA SER A 645 35.20 2.11 14.10
C SER A 645 34.92 2.74 15.48
N GLN A 646 34.11 3.80 15.55
CA GLN A 646 33.73 4.43 16.82
C GLN A 646 32.68 3.62 17.58
N MET A 647 31.69 3.06 16.86
CA MET A 647 30.54 2.36 17.42
C MET A 647 30.82 0.88 17.73
N ALA A 648 31.91 0.29 17.21
CA ALA A 648 32.35 -1.06 17.58
C ALA A 648 32.50 -1.20 19.11
N ASN A 649 32.88 -0.11 19.81
CA ASN A 649 32.99 -0.08 21.27
C ASN A 649 31.63 -0.04 22.00
N GLN A 650 30.52 0.16 21.28
CA GLN A 650 29.16 0.29 21.82
C GLN A 650 28.27 -0.93 21.49
N ASN A 651 28.84 -2.04 21.01
CA ASN A 651 28.10 -3.23 20.54
C ASN A 651 27.09 -2.96 19.41
N ILE A 652 27.29 -1.90 18.62
CA ILE A 652 26.51 -1.64 17.41
C ILE A 652 27.32 -2.15 16.22
N ASN A 653 26.82 -3.21 15.58
CA ASN A 653 27.44 -3.74 14.36
C ASN A 653 27.01 -2.90 13.16
N LEU A 654 27.99 -2.31 12.48
CA LEU A 654 27.77 -1.60 11.23
C LEU A 654 28.19 -2.46 10.03
N PRO A 655 27.50 -2.32 8.89
CA PRO A 655 27.91 -2.98 7.65
C PRO A 655 29.33 -2.54 7.26
N VAL A 656 30.26 -3.50 7.22
CA VAL A 656 31.63 -3.25 6.73
C VAL A 656 31.72 -3.63 5.26
N TYR A 657 31.64 -2.63 4.39
CA TYR A 657 31.86 -2.83 2.96
C TYR A 657 33.35 -3.02 2.67
N ASP A 658 33.70 -4.14 2.06
CA ASP A 658 35.09 -4.55 1.78
C ASP A 658 35.36 -4.75 0.28
N ARG A 659 34.30 -4.77 -0.53
CA ARG A 659 34.35 -4.99 -1.98
C ARG A 659 33.59 -3.89 -2.72
N PHE A 660 34.19 -3.36 -3.78
CA PHE A 660 33.70 -2.19 -4.49
C PHE A 660 33.75 -2.38 -6.00
N GLN A 661 32.76 -1.86 -6.71
CA GLN A 661 32.83 -1.66 -8.16
C GLN A 661 32.59 -0.18 -8.46
N LEU A 662 33.19 0.32 -9.54
CA LEU A 662 32.91 1.68 -9.98
C LEU A 662 31.46 1.75 -10.45
N ALA A 663 30.76 2.79 -10.01
CA ALA A 663 29.39 3.02 -10.37
C ALA A 663 29.20 4.47 -10.81
N GLU A 664 28.21 4.65 -11.67
CA GLU A 664 27.70 5.95 -12.04
C GLU A 664 26.29 6.07 -11.51
N GLY A 665 25.87 7.29 -11.24
CA GLY A 665 24.47 7.52 -10.94
C GLY A 665 24.12 8.99 -10.92
N ARG A 666 22.87 9.22 -10.57
CA ARG A 666 22.27 10.54 -10.48
C ARG A 666 21.29 10.57 -9.32
N THR A 667 21.26 11.70 -8.63
CA THR A 667 20.16 12.00 -7.73
C THR A 667 19.09 12.73 -8.51
N ILE A 668 17.86 12.25 -8.37
CA ILE A 668 16.67 12.79 -9.00
C ILE A 668 15.77 13.25 -7.86
N ASN A 669 15.65 14.56 -7.72
CA ASN A 669 14.71 15.20 -6.83
C ASN A 669 13.40 15.41 -7.58
N ILE A 670 12.32 14.82 -7.07
CA ILE A 670 10.98 14.93 -7.64
C ILE A 670 10.13 15.70 -6.65
N LYS A 671 9.51 16.78 -7.12
CA LYS A 671 8.83 17.75 -6.27
C LYS A 671 7.47 18.13 -6.80
N LEU A 672 6.47 18.10 -5.93
CA LEU A 672 5.13 18.61 -6.22
C LEU A 672 5.12 20.13 -6.09
N ILE A 673 4.74 20.83 -7.16
CA ILE A 673 4.52 22.27 -7.15
C ILE A 673 3.04 22.53 -6.90
N THR A 674 2.73 23.39 -5.92
CA THR A 674 1.36 23.82 -5.62
C THR A 674 1.29 25.36 -5.50
N PRO A 675 0.10 25.97 -5.60
CA PRO A 675 -0.02 27.41 -5.40
C PRO A 675 0.31 27.89 -3.97
N GLN A 676 0.38 26.99 -2.98
CA GLN A 676 0.83 27.31 -1.60
C GLN A 676 2.36 27.25 -1.44
N GLY A 677 3.08 26.91 -2.52
CA GLY A 677 4.51 26.66 -2.49
C GLY A 677 4.84 25.19 -2.72
N GLN A 678 5.90 24.75 -2.07
CA GLN A 678 6.49 23.43 -2.27
C GLN A 678 5.67 22.36 -1.53
N GLY A 679 5.09 21.43 -2.29
CA GLY A 679 4.42 20.24 -1.77
C GLY A 679 5.41 19.11 -1.50
N ASP A 680 4.93 17.86 -1.50
CA ASP A 680 5.79 16.69 -1.27
C ASP A 680 6.99 16.63 -2.22
N GLU A 681 8.08 16.14 -1.65
CA GLU A 681 9.36 16.01 -2.34
C GLU A 681 9.97 14.66 -2.01
N THR A 682 10.59 14.04 -3.01
CA THR A 682 11.34 12.80 -2.81
C THR A 682 12.64 12.82 -3.60
N ASP A 683 13.72 12.42 -2.93
CA ASP A 683 15.01 12.15 -3.55
C ASP A 683 15.11 10.67 -3.92
N GLN A 684 15.45 10.42 -5.17
CA GLN A 684 15.66 9.11 -5.73
C GLN A 684 17.06 9.01 -6.29
N VAL A 685 17.69 7.85 -6.19
CA VAL A 685 19.00 7.59 -6.80
C VAL A 685 18.78 6.59 -7.93
N ASP A 686 19.14 6.97 -9.15
CA ASP A 686 19.31 6.06 -10.28
C ASP A 686 20.80 5.80 -10.46
N ALA A 687 21.25 4.58 -10.21
CA ALA A 687 22.65 4.21 -10.26
C ALA A 687 22.85 2.84 -10.90
N TRP A 688 24.04 2.63 -11.47
CA TRP A 688 24.43 1.38 -12.11
C TRP A 688 25.93 1.16 -11.99
N VAL A 689 26.32 -0.11 -11.96
CA VAL A 689 27.73 -0.51 -12.04
C VAL A 689 28.24 -0.27 -13.46
N VAL A 690 29.42 0.35 -13.59
CA VAL A 690 30.04 0.58 -14.89
C VAL A 690 30.40 -0.78 -15.52
N PRO A 691 29.95 -1.08 -16.76
CA PRO A 691 30.19 -2.36 -17.39
C PRO A 691 31.68 -2.73 -17.45
N GLY A 692 32.00 -3.99 -17.15
CA GLY A 692 33.37 -4.51 -17.18
C GLY A 692 34.23 -4.18 -15.95
N THR A 693 33.71 -3.43 -14.97
CA THR A 693 34.48 -3.13 -13.76
C THR A 693 34.57 -4.33 -12.83
N ALA A 694 35.79 -4.73 -12.51
CA ALA A 694 36.05 -5.81 -11.58
C ALA A 694 35.71 -5.42 -10.14
N LEU A 695 35.39 -6.43 -9.32
CA LEU A 695 35.21 -6.24 -7.88
C LEU A 695 36.58 -6.02 -7.22
N MET A 696 36.78 -4.84 -6.65
CA MET A 696 38.03 -4.36 -6.08
C MET A 696 37.97 -4.30 -4.55
N ALA A 697 39.09 -4.56 -3.89
CA ALA A 697 39.27 -4.19 -2.48
C ALA A 697 39.53 -2.68 -2.35
N ALA A 698 39.36 -2.12 -1.13
CA ALA A 698 39.53 -0.68 -0.90
C ALA A 698 40.92 -0.14 -1.34
N ASN A 699 41.98 -0.93 -1.19
CA ASN A 699 43.35 -0.57 -1.59
C ASN A 699 43.61 -0.64 -3.11
N GLN A 700 42.65 -1.17 -3.89
CA GLN A 700 42.71 -1.24 -5.34
C GLN A 700 41.88 -0.13 -6.01
N LEU A 701 41.20 0.70 -5.22
CA LEU A 701 40.41 1.82 -5.73
C LEU A 701 41.32 2.94 -6.26
N PRO A 702 40.85 3.73 -7.24
CA PRO A 702 41.56 4.91 -7.72
C PRO A 702 41.95 5.87 -6.58
N PRO A 703 43.12 6.54 -6.64
CA PRO A 703 43.60 7.42 -5.57
C PRO A 703 42.64 8.53 -5.15
N ALA A 704 41.88 9.10 -6.08
CA ALA A 704 40.89 10.14 -5.77
C ALA A 704 39.73 9.58 -4.92
N ILE A 705 39.31 8.35 -5.18
CA ILE A 705 38.23 7.69 -4.45
C ILE A 705 38.70 7.31 -3.04
N THR A 706 39.92 6.78 -2.91
CA THR A 706 40.49 6.45 -1.60
C THR A 706 40.68 7.69 -0.73
N ALA A 707 41.10 8.82 -1.32
CA ALA A 707 41.18 10.11 -0.63
C ALA A 707 39.81 10.59 -0.13
N ALA A 708 38.75 10.46 -0.93
CA ALA A 708 37.39 10.83 -0.53
C ALA A 708 36.82 9.93 0.58
N ILE A 709 37.10 8.62 0.54
CA ILE A 709 36.77 7.69 1.65
C ILE A 709 37.49 8.13 2.93
N ALA A 710 38.80 8.43 2.86
CA ALA A 710 39.56 8.88 4.02
C ALA A 710 39.01 10.20 4.61
N ALA A 711 38.60 11.14 3.76
CA ALA A 711 37.95 12.38 4.19
C ALA A 711 36.63 12.12 4.93
N GLY A 712 35.80 11.19 4.44
CA GLY A 712 34.57 10.76 5.12
C GLY A 712 34.83 10.13 6.48
N GLN A 713 35.88 9.29 6.60
CA GLN A 713 36.28 8.68 7.88
C GLN A 713 36.70 9.75 8.90
N GLU A 714 37.49 10.75 8.48
CA GLU A 714 37.88 11.87 9.34
C GLU A 714 36.68 12.74 9.73
N ALA A 715 35.71 12.94 8.84
CA ALA A 715 34.47 13.66 9.16
C ALA A 715 33.67 12.91 10.24
N ALA A 716 33.51 11.59 10.12
CA ALA A 716 32.86 10.76 11.13
C ALA A 716 33.60 10.82 12.48
N LYS A 717 34.95 10.84 12.49
CA LYS A 717 35.73 11.00 13.73
C LYS A 717 35.40 12.28 14.49
N ARG A 718 35.04 13.36 13.78
CA ARG A 718 34.65 14.65 14.37
C ARG A 718 33.19 14.68 14.83
N MET A 719 32.36 13.75 14.38
CA MET A 719 30.99 13.61 14.86
C MET A 719 31.01 13.03 16.27
N GLN A 720 30.49 13.79 17.23
CA GLN A 720 30.29 13.30 18.59
C GLN A 720 28.98 12.52 18.62
N PHE A 721 29.06 11.20 18.54
CA PHE A 721 27.94 10.34 18.88
C PHE A 721 27.82 10.34 20.40
N GLY A 722 26.86 11.09 20.93
CA GLY A 722 26.50 11.01 22.34
C GLY A 722 26.29 9.54 22.71
N THR A 723 26.82 9.10 23.85
CA THR A 723 26.65 7.73 24.34
C THR A 723 25.16 7.39 24.40
N LEU A 724 24.68 6.59 23.44
CA LEU A 724 23.31 6.10 23.35
C LEU A 724 22.97 5.10 24.47
N GLY A 725 23.93 4.79 25.36
CA GLY A 725 23.79 3.83 26.46
C GLY A 725 23.38 4.41 27.83
N GLY A 726 23.03 5.70 27.92
CA GLY A 726 22.47 6.27 29.15
C GLY A 726 20.97 6.01 29.22
N GLY A 727 20.50 5.17 30.15
CA GLY A 727 19.10 4.76 30.32
C GLY A 727 18.09 5.85 30.73
N GLY A 728 18.19 7.06 30.18
CA GLY A 728 17.18 8.11 30.26
C GLY A 728 16.68 8.44 28.86
N ASN A 729 15.35 8.54 28.69
CA ASN A 729 14.64 8.87 27.45
C ASN A 729 14.91 10.31 26.92
N VAL A 730 16.15 10.79 26.94
CA VAL A 730 16.50 12.12 26.44
C VAL A 730 17.26 11.94 25.13
N PRO A 731 16.65 12.26 23.96
CA PRO A 731 17.39 12.30 22.72
C PRO A 731 18.48 13.39 22.79
N PRO A 732 19.65 13.18 22.14
CA PRO A 732 20.73 14.15 22.19
C PRO A 732 20.29 15.51 21.59
N PRO A 733 20.80 16.63 22.12
CA PRO A 733 20.50 17.95 21.57
C PRO A 733 21.01 18.06 20.13
N VAL A 734 20.10 18.40 19.21
CA VAL A 734 20.45 18.78 17.85
C VAL A 734 21.21 20.11 17.94
N ARG A 735 22.45 20.14 17.44
CA ARG A 735 23.20 21.37 17.18
C ARG A 735 23.24 21.64 15.69
#